data_AF-A0A3M1TQ81-F1
#
_entry.id   AF-A0A3M1TQ81-F1
#
_cell.length_a   1.000
_cell.length_b   1.000
_cell.length_c   1.000
_cell.angle_alpha   90.00
_cell.angle_beta   90.00
_cell.angle_gamma   90.00
#
_symmetry.space_group_name_H-M   'P 1'
#
loop_
_entity.id
_entity.type
_entity.pdbx_description
1 polymer ?
#
loop_
_entity_poly.entity_id
_entity_poly.type
_entity_poly.pdbx_seq_one_letter_code
_entity_poly.pdbx_strand_id
1 'polypeptide(L)'
;MLALLLVAAPWMIASVHLVSTAIDLGLALLAWGLVLAGRGLRGRPVVVPRVGWVLLGLVAFEGLQAVPLPPALLRLLSPHTAEVYAYTLGDLGLWPAWRPLSLDPVQTGVELARHATALLVFLGAGQLAMRPERRSLLLRLLAGSGLFTVLLALGHKLAGAQHIFGAYPTPPQGWLFATFVNPNHFAAYLDLLAPVCLGLAVGAGDRSRVALWGLAFVLLGMACLLTLSRGGILALGVGVTLWAALERRRRALGREGDAAPSPEGPPALTRSLRPLAAPLFIGVTLLAAAWLALDPILDELSTLTAEGALAREQRFEAWADTLALVRDAPLFGVGRGAFAVAFPMYRRSAAHSTLYHPENQVVAAVAELGVVAGLLLAGTLLWAWVAALRARDRDPKRVGVLAGLAALAVHEMADFATSFGGVAVPAAVALGSVFPFRDRTGRRWARLGVRWAAAGSVVLSLACGGALLAARGRLLDDDVERVRRALEARPVVGPEILEVVARRPTDHVVALLVAAALEAQDPKAAFRWVGRAMYLAPTDPQAHALAAELLARAGAKTQAQLEYRLAVKWGAPAATVVARAARWFRAPEDLLAAVPETEAHAVVAHLTRTGRLEEALAVGQRLLAGRPGDAKLLHWTAEAALRAGDADALQRLAEARVQVDPEAPRGYLHLFQARRAAGDLDGALAALRAGLARRPGDPELSLALARALLRDRKDPRAALATLEQMPLSRQTGIRVQAQVLRGQALQALGRSKEAGDAFRTAVRLAPDALGPRLRLGDHYQALGDYEAALDAYRDALARARSDAQRASVEARIDAAERGLAALEQYRRARALEAGP
;
A
#
# COMPACT_ATOMS: atom_id res chain seq x y z
N MET A 1 5.02 -26.26 -22.02
CA MET A 1 4.22 -25.02 -22.08
C MET A 1 3.36 -24.79 -20.84
N LEU A 2 2.30 -25.56 -20.56
CA LEU A 2 1.51 -25.34 -19.32
C LEU A 2 2.34 -25.44 -18.02
N ALA A 3 3.31 -26.35 -17.96
CA ALA A 3 4.25 -26.40 -16.83
C ALA A 3 5.12 -25.13 -16.71
N LEU A 4 5.51 -24.55 -17.86
CA LEU A 4 6.28 -23.30 -17.89
C LEU A 4 5.40 -22.15 -17.39
N LEU A 5 4.14 -22.06 -17.81
CA LEU A 5 3.17 -21.07 -17.35
C LEU A 5 2.91 -21.14 -15.84
N LEU A 6 2.77 -22.35 -15.29
CA LEU A 6 2.58 -22.56 -13.85
C LEU A 6 3.77 -22.08 -12.99
N VAL A 7 4.97 -22.07 -13.57
CA VAL A 7 6.16 -21.52 -12.90
C VAL A 7 6.29 -20.04 -13.20
N ALA A 8 6.19 -19.63 -14.48
CA ALA A 8 6.43 -18.27 -14.91
C ALA A 8 5.41 -17.27 -14.34
N ALA A 9 4.10 -17.59 -14.33
CA ALA A 9 3.09 -16.62 -13.94
C ALA A 9 3.20 -16.16 -12.47
N PRO A 10 3.39 -17.06 -11.48
CA PRO A 10 3.66 -16.60 -10.12
C PRO A 10 5.03 -15.91 -10.00
N TRP A 11 6.02 -16.28 -10.83
CA TRP A 11 7.42 -15.86 -10.69
C TRP A 11 7.79 -14.55 -11.38
N MET A 12 7.09 -14.18 -12.45
CA MET A 12 7.26 -12.90 -13.15
C MET A 12 6.53 -11.76 -12.44
N ILE A 13 6.81 -11.64 -11.14
CA ILE A 13 6.19 -10.69 -10.20
C ILE A 13 4.67 -10.85 -10.18
N ALA A 14 4.23 -12.10 -9.97
CA ALA A 14 2.81 -12.51 -9.99
C ALA A 14 2.04 -12.08 -11.26
N SER A 15 2.75 -11.83 -12.35
CA SER A 15 2.21 -11.30 -13.61
C SER A 15 1.38 -10.02 -13.48
N VAL A 16 1.80 -9.12 -12.58
CA VAL A 16 1.15 -7.81 -12.40
C VAL A 16 1.45 -6.87 -13.57
N HIS A 17 2.64 -6.97 -14.15
CA HIS A 17 3.09 -6.08 -15.22
C HIS A 17 2.62 -6.51 -16.62
N LEU A 18 2.53 -5.52 -17.52
CA LEU A 18 2.12 -5.70 -18.91
C LEU A 18 3.00 -6.69 -19.68
N VAL A 19 4.32 -6.64 -19.45
CA VAL A 19 5.28 -7.56 -20.10
C VAL A 19 5.00 -9.00 -19.67
N SER A 20 4.80 -9.24 -18.38
CA SER A 20 4.45 -10.57 -17.87
C SER A 20 3.10 -11.05 -18.43
N THR A 21 2.11 -10.16 -18.54
CA THR A 21 0.80 -10.46 -19.17
C THR A 21 0.97 -10.87 -20.64
N ALA A 22 1.81 -10.17 -21.40
CA ALA A 22 2.08 -10.51 -22.80
C ALA A 22 2.79 -11.86 -22.95
N ILE A 23 3.75 -12.17 -22.07
CA ILE A 23 4.43 -13.46 -22.02
C ILE A 23 3.43 -14.57 -21.70
N ASP A 24 2.59 -14.40 -20.69
CA ASP A 24 1.59 -15.38 -20.28
C ASP A 24 0.60 -15.68 -21.42
N LEU A 25 0.08 -14.65 -22.08
CA LEU A 25 -0.81 -14.83 -23.24
C LEU A 25 -0.11 -15.57 -24.38
N GLY A 26 1.12 -15.18 -24.70
CA GLY A 26 1.91 -15.82 -25.75
C GLY A 26 2.16 -17.30 -25.47
N LEU A 27 2.53 -17.64 -24.23
CA LEU A 27 2.70 -19.02 -23.79
C LEU A 27 1.39 -19.81 -23.78
N ALA A 28 0.27 -19.18 -23.41
CA ALA A 28 -1.05 -19.81 -23.40
C ALA A 28 -1.55 -20.11 -24.82
N LEU A 29 -1.35 -19.17 -25.77
CA LEU A 29 -1.65 -19.36 -27.18
C LEU A 29 -0.83 -20.50 -27.78
N LEU A 30 0.48 -20.54 -27.52
CA LEU A 30 1.35 -21.64 -27.96
C LEU A 30 0.93 -22.98 -27.32
N ALA A 31 0.62 -22.99 -26.03
CA ALA A 31 0.12 -24.18 -25.35
C ALA A 31 -1.18 -24.70 -25.99
N TRP A 32 -2.10 -23.80 -26.30
CA TRP A 32 -3.36 -24.13 -26.96
C TRP A 32 -3.14 -24.64 -28.38
N GLY A 33 -2.28 -23.99 -29.18
CA GLY A 33 -1.90 -24.46 -30.52
C GLY A 33 -1.32 -25.88 -30.51
N LEU A 34 -0.47 -26.20 -29.53
CA LEU A 34 0.06 -27.56 -29.33
C LEU A 34 -1.03 -28.56 -28.93
N VAL A 35 -2.02 -28.16 -28.13
CA VAL A 35 -3.18 -29.00 -27.79
C VAL A 35 -4.02 -29.29 -29.03
N LEU A 36 -4.34 -28.27 -29.83
CA LEU A 36 -5.07 -28.41 -31.09
C LEU A 36 -4.32 -29.35 -32.05
N ALA A 37 -3.02 -29.12 -32.24
CA ALA A 37 -2.20 -29.94 -33.13
C ALA A 37 -2.09 -31.38 -32.63
N GLY A 38 -1.81 -31.58 -31.35
CA GLY A 38 -1.67 -32.91 -30.75
C GLY A 38 -2.98 -33.71 -30.71
N ARG A 39 -4.15 -33.06 -30.73
CA ARG A 39 -5.44 -33.74 -30.90
C ARG A 39 -5.73 -34.04 -32.37
N GLY A 40 -5.50 -33.08 -33.26
CA GLY A 40 -5.68 -33.23 -34.70
C GLY A 40 -4.81 -34.32 -35.31
N LEU A 41 -3.52 -34.39 -34.95
CA LEU A 41 -2.60 -35.47 -35.37
C LEU A 41 -3.05 -36.86 -34.92
N ARG A 42 -3.79 -36.95 -33.80
CA ARG A 42 -4.33 -38.21 -33.26
C ARG A 42 -5.76 -38.48 -33.72
N GLY A 43 -6.32 -37.67 -34.62
CA GLY A 43 -7.71 -37.79 -35.09
C GLY A 43 -8.76 -37.62 -33.99
N ARG A 44 -8.42 -36.96 -32.87
CA ARG A 44 -9.32 -36.76 -31.74
C ARG A 44 -9.98 -35.39 -31.79
N PRO A 45 -11.29 -35.27 -31.51
CA PRO A 45 -11.94 -33.97 -31.44
C PRO A 45 -11.44 -33.17 -30.23
N VAL A 46 -11.51 -31.85 -30.37
CA VAL A 46 -11.29 -30.89 -29.28
C VAL A 46 -12.63 -30.69 -28.56
N VAL A 47 -12.66 -31.02 -27.28
CA VAL A 47 -13.87 -30.91 -26.46
C VAL A 47 -13.92 -29.55 -25.76
N VAL A 48 -14.85 -28.67 -26.15
CA VAL A 48 -15.12 -27.43 -25.42
C VAL A 48 -16.37 -27.62 -24.57
N PRO A 49 -16.27 -27.61 -23.23
CA PRO A 49 -17.44 -27.74 -22.38
C PRO A 49 -18.34 -26.51 -22.48
N ARG A 50 -19.62 -26.63 -22.11
CA ARG A 50 -20.56 -25.51 -22.10
C ARG A 50 -20.06 -24.30 -21.29
N VAL A 51 -19.42 -24.54 -20.13
CA VAL A 51 -18.73 -23.51 -19.34
C VAL A 51 -17.71 -22.75 -20.21
N GLY A 52 -16.91 -23.47 -21.00
CA GLY A 52 -15.92 -22.87 -21.89
C GLY A 52 -16.53 -21.98 -22.97
N TRP A 53 -17.71 -22.32 -23.49
CA TRP A 53 -18.43 -21.46 -24.44
C TRP A 53 -18.97 -20.19 -23.81
N VAL A 54 -19.49 -20.27 -22.58
CA VAL A 54 -19.96 -19.09 -21.85
C VAL A 54 -18.78 -18.17 -21.51
N LEU A 55 -17.67 -18.73 -21.02
CA LEU A 55 -16.45 -17.96 -20.75
C LEU A 55 -15.86 -17.33 -22.03
N LEU A 56 -15.91 -18.03 -23.17
CA LEU A 56 -15.51 -17.44 -24.45
C LEU A 56 -16.41 -16.26 -24.84
N GLY A 57 -17.72 -16.36 -24.61
CA GLY A 57 -18.66 -15.27 -24.83
C GLY A 57 -18.37 -14.04 -23.95
N LEU A 58 -18.00 -14.26 -22.68
CA LEU A 58 -17.60 -13.20 -21.75
C LEU A 58 -16.29 -12.53 -22.17
N VAL A 59 -15.28 -13.31 -22.59
CA VAL A 59 -14.02 -12.76 -23.15
C VAL A 59 -14.30 -11.97 -24.44
N ALA A 60 -15.18 -12.47 -25.31
CA ALA A 60 -15.57 -11.72 -26.51
C ALA A 60 -16.31 -10.42 -26.17
N PHE A 61 -17.14 -10.44 -25.12
CA PHE A 61 -17.84 -9.26 -24.62
C PHE A 61 -16.87 -8.18 -24.10
N GLU A 62 -15.81 -8.55 -23.38
CA GLU A 62 -14.74 -7.61 -23.00
C GLU A 62 -14.10 -6.96 -24.23
N GLY A 63 -13.88 -7.74 -25.30
CA GLY A 63 -13.39 -7.21 -26.57
C GLY A 63 -14.34 -6.19 -27.19
N LEU A 64 -15.66 -6.44 -27.15
CA LEU A 64 -16.68 -5.50 -27.63
C LEU A 64 -16.69 -4.19 -26.84
N GLN A 65 -16.40 -4.22 -25.53
CA GLN A 65 -16.32 -2.99 -24.73
C GLN A 65 -15.22 -2.03 -25.23
N ALA A 66 -14.16 -2.55 -25.86
CA ALA A 66 -13.04 -1.75 -26.36
C ALA A 66 -13.20 -1.27 -27.82
N VAL A 67 -14.23 -1.73 -28.55
CA VAL A 67 -14.46 -1.34 -29.96
C VAL A 67 -15.12 0.05 -30.03
N PRO A 68 -14.56 1.03 -30.77
CA PRO A 68 -15.21 2.32 -30.97
C PRO A 68 -16.56 2.18 -31.68
N LEU A 69 -17.59 2.79 -31.11
CA LEU A 69 -18.95 2.83 -31.64
C LEU A 69 -19.30 4.24 -32.13
N PRO A 70 -20.19 4.37 -33.14
CA PRO A 70 -20.72 5.67 -33.52
C PRO A 70 -21.54 6.27 -32.35
N PRO A 71 -21.54 7.61 -32.18
CA PRO A 71 -22.20 8.30 -31.07
C PRO A 71 -23.66 7.92 -30.86
N ALA A 72 -24.42 7.70 -31.94
CA ALA A 72 -25.82 7.30 -31.87
C ALA A 72 -26.00 5.92 -31.20
N LEU A 73 -25.13 4.97 -31.53
CA LEU A 73 -25.16 3.63 -30.92
C LEU A 73 -24.66 3.69 -29.47
N LEU A 74 -23.64 4.51 -29.19
CA LEU A 74 -23.15 4.68 -27.83
C LEU A 74 -24.23 5.28 -26.91
N ARG A 75 -24.95 6.32 -27.36
CA ARG A 75 -26.08 6.90 -26.61
C ARG A 75 -27.20 5.89 -26.37
N LEU A 76 -27.42 4.95 -27.29
CA LEU A 76 -28.42 3.90 -27.15
C LEU A 76 -27.99 2.82 -26.14
N LEU A 77 -26.74 2.37 -26.21
CA LEU A 77 -26.23 1.25 -25.40
C LEU A 77 -25.78 1.67 -24.00
N SER A 78 -25.14 2.83 -23.87
CA SER A 78 -24.68 3.40 -22.60
C SER A 78 -24.84 4.94 -22.61
N PRO A 79 -26.05 5.45 -22.29
CA PRO A 79 -26.32 6.89 -22.25
C PRO A 79 -25.36 7.65 -21.35
N HIS A 80 -25.07 7.11 -20.16
CA HIS A 80 -24.16 7.73 -19.19
C HIS A 80 -22.72 7.84 -19.73
N THR A 81 -22.17 6.79 -20.35
CA THR A 81 -20.84 6.86 -20.98
C THR A 81 -20.81 7.94 -22.06
N ALA A 82 -21.88 8.09 -22.85
CA ALA A 82 -21.97 9.12 -23.87
C ALA A 82 -22.05 10.55 -23.27
N GLU A 83 -22.73 10.73 -22.13
CA GLU A 83 -22.76 12.00 -21.38
C GLU A 83 -21.39 12.37 -20.85
N VAL A 84 -20.67 11.40 -20.26
CA VAL A 84 -19.31 11.59 -19.76
C VAL A 84 -18.39 12.03 -20.91
N TYR A 85 -18.44 11.38 -22.08
CA TYR A 85 -17.67 11.83 -23.25
C TYR A 85 -18.11 13.20 -23.76
N ALA A 86 -19.42 13.50 -23.79
CA ALA A 86 -19.90 14.81 -24.21
C ALA A 86 -19.37 15.93 -23.31
N TYR A 87 -19.35 15.71 -21.99
CA TYR A 87 -18.86 16.68 -21.01
C TYR A 87 -17.34 16.84 -21.07
N THR A 88 -16.60 15.72 -21.11
CA THR A 88 -15.13 15.73 -21.00
C THR A 88 -14.42 16.08 -22.31
N LEU A 89 -15.00 15.73 -23.46
CA LEU A 89 -14.36 15.84 -24.78
C LEU A 89 -15.01 16.89 -25.70
N GLY A 90 -16.21 17.37 -25.37
CA GLY A 90 -17.01 18.24 -26.26
C GLY A 90 -16.36 19.58 -26.56
N ASP A 91 -15.96 20.32 -25.52
CA ASP A 91 -15.26 21.61 -25.63
C ASP A 91 -13.84 21.50 -26.24
N LEU A 92 -13.28 20.29 -26.29
CA LEU A 92 -12.00 19.98 -26.93
C LEU A 92 -12.14 19.61 -28.43
N GLY A 93 -13.37 19.55 -28.96
CA GLY A 93 -13.62 19.09 -30.33
C GLY A 93 -13.34 17.60 -30.55
N LEU A 94 -13.23 16.83 -29.46
CA LEU A 94 -12.91 15.39 -29.47
C LEU A 94 -14.18 14.50 -29.42
N TRP A 95 -15.36 15.13 -29.37
CA TRP A 95 -16.70 14.54 -29.46
C TRP A 95 -17.53 15.34 -30.49
N PRO A 96 -18.32 14.71 -31.39
CA PRO A 96 -18.82 13.33 -31.37
C PRO A 96 -18.05 12.35 -32.28
N ALA A 97 -16.75 12.16 -32.05
CA ALA A 97 -15.99 11.08 -32.68
C ALA A 97 -16.45 9.68 -32.19
N TRP A 98 -16.07 8.62 -32.92
CA TRP A 98 -16.37 7.23 -32.51
C TRP A 98 -15.61 6.86 -31.24
N ARG A 99 -16.31 6.29 -30.25
CA ARG A 99 -15.75 5.99 -28.92
C ARG A 99 -16.21 4.64 -28.37
N PRO A 100 -15.38 3.93 -27.60
CA PRO A 100 -15.71 2.63 -27.04
C PRO A 100 -16.76 2.73 -25.91
N LEU A 101 -17.29 1.58 -25.46
CA LEU A 101 -18.09 1.51 -24.23
C LEU A 101 -17.21 1.67 -22.99
N SER A 102 -15.98 1.14 -23.06
CA SER A 102 -15.01 1.24 -21.98
C SER A 102 -14.49 2.66 -21.80
N LEU A 103 -14.45 3.12 -20.54
CA LEU A 103 -13.82 4.39 -20.17
C LEU A 103 -12.28 4.32 -20.15
N ASP A 104 -11.70 3.11 -20.12
CA ASP A 104 -10.27 2.86 -20.32
C ASP A 104 -10.04 1.67 -21.28
N PRO A 105 -10.09 1.89 -22.60
CA PRO A 105 -9.94 0.82 -23.58
C PRO A 105 -8.55 0.16 -23.56
N VAL A 106 -7.50 0.86 -23.08
CA VAL A 106 -6.17 0.28 -22.96
C VAL A 106 -6.17 -0.76 -21.86
N GLN A 107 -6.67 -0.40 -20.67
CA GLN A 107 -6.72 -1.33 -19.55
C GLN A 107 -7.69 -2.48 -19.84
N THR A 108 -8.81 -2.23 -20.52
CA THR A 108 -9.70 -3.30 -21.01
C THR A 108 -8.98 -4.28 -21.95
N GLY A 109 -8.10 -3.80 -22.82
CA GLY A 109 -7.26 -4.68 -23.65
C GLY A 109 -6.29 -5.56 -22.84
N VAL A 110 -5.72 -5.02 -21.76
CA VAL A 110 -4.85 -5.77 -20.84
C VAL A 110 -5.64 -6.84 -20.09
N GLU A 111 -6.81 -6.49 -19.56
CA GLU A 111 -7.68 -7.44 -18.87
C GLU A 111 -8.19 -8.53 -19.82
N LEU A 112 -8.59 -8.18 -21.04
CA LEU A 112 -8.94 -9.12 -22.09
C LEU A 112 -7.83 -10.16 -22.32
N ALA A 113 -6.57 -9.72 -22.37
CA ALA A 113 -5.43 -10.61 -22.50
C ALA A 113 -5.28 -11.58 -21.31
N ARG A 114 -5.53 -11.11 -20.08
CA ARG A 114 -5.49 -11.93 -18.86
C ARG A 114 -6.62 -12.97 -18.85
N HIS A 115 -7.86 -12.58 -19.14
CA HIS A 115 -8.99 -13.53 -19.18
C HIS A 115 -8.89 -14.50 -20.36
N ALA A 116 -8.40 -14.06 -21.52
CA ALA A 116 -8.09 -14.95 -22.64
C ALA A 116 -7.01 -15.99 -22.25
N THR A 117 -5.97 -15.57 -21.54
CA THR A 117 -4.95 -16.48 -20.98
C THR A 117 -5.59 -17.51 -20.05
N ALA A 118 -6.40 -17.08 -19.08
CA ALA A 118 -7.08 -17.96 -18.15
C ALA A 118 -8.00 -18.96 -18.87
N LEU A 119 -8.76 -18.52 -19.88
CA LEU A 119 -9.63 -19.39 -20.69
C LEU A 119 -8.82 -20.43 -21.47
N LEU A 120 -7.75 -20.03 -22.16
CA LEU A 120 -6.90 -20.95 -22.92
C LEU A 120 -6.23 -21.97 -22.00
N VAL A 121 -5.79 -21.54 -20.82
CA VAL A 121 -5.21 -22.42 -19.79
C VAL A 121 -6.25 -23.40 -19.25
N PHE A 122 -7.46 -22.94 -18.93
CA PHE A 122 -8.57 -23.78 -18.49
C PHE A 122 -8.90 -24.87 -19.53
N LEU A 123 -9.07 -24.47 -20.80
CA LEU A 123 -9.35 -25.40 -21.89
C LEU A 123 -8.18 -26.38 -22.08
N GLY A 124 -6.94 -25.89 -22.14
CA GLY A 124 -5.75 -26.73 -22.30
C GLY A 124 -5.56 -27.73 -21.16
N ALA A 125 -5.73 -27.29 -19.91
CA ALA A 125 -5.65 -28.14 -18.74
C ALA A 125 -6.73 -29.23 -18.75
N GLY A 126 -7.99 -28.89 -19.08
CA GLY A 126 -9.06 -29.87 -19.18
C GLY A 126 -8.86 -30.91 -20.29
N GLN A 127 -8.32 -30.48 -21.44
CA GLN A 127 -7.94 -31.39 -22.52
C GLN A 127 -6.90 -32.43 -22.09
N LEU A 128 -5.96 -32.05 -21.23
CA LEU A 128 -4.93 -32.94 -20.69
C LEU A 128 -5.45 -33.79 -19.54
N ALA A 129 -6.23 -33.20 -18.64
CA ALA A 129 -6.75 -33.83 -17.43
C ALA A 129 -7.80 -34.91 -17.69
N MET A 130 -8.31 -35.03 -18.92
CA MET A 130 -9.07 -36.20 -19.37
C MET A 130 -8.30 -37.52 -19.19
N ARG A 131 -6.96 -37.50 -19.10
CA ARG A 131 -6.16 -38.65 -18.70
C ARG A 131 -5.77 -38.54 -17.21
N PRO A 132 -6.06 -39.55 -16.37
CA PRO A 132 -5.73 -39.51 -14.93
C PRO A 132 -4.25 -39.24 -14.63
N GLU A 133 -3.32 -39.78 -15.43
CA GLU A 133 -1.88 -39.61 -15.24
C GLU A 133 -1.47 -38.15 -15.48
N ARG A 134 -2.04 -37.54 -16.53
CA ARG A 134 -1.79 -36.14 -16.89
C ARG A 134 -2.45 -35.19 -15.89
N ARG A 135 -3.65 -35.50 -15.40
CA ARG A 135 -4.27 -34.79 -14.27
C ARG A 135 -3.35 -34.82 -13.06
N SER A 136 -2.88 -36.00 -12.67
CA SER A 136 -1.96 -36.13 -11.54
C SER A 136 -0.62 -35.41 -11.76
N LEU A 137 -0.15 -35.26 -13.00
CA LEU A 137 1.03 -34.45 -13.31
C LEU A 137 0.75 -32.96 -13.10
N LEU A 138 -0.36 -32.44 -13.64
CA LEU A 138 -0.74 -31.02 -13.47
C LEU A 138 -0.87 -30.64 -12.00
N LEU A 139 -1.50 -31.49 -11.19
CA LEU A 139 -1.66 -31.22 -9.75
C LEU A 139 -0.33 -31.22 -9.00
N ARG A 140 0.60 -32.12 -9.35
CA ARG A 140 1.95 -32.13 -8.78
C ARG A 140 2.76 -30.88 -9.18
N LEU A 141 2.57 -30.40 -10.41
CA LEU A 141 3.20 -29.15 -10.87
C LEU A 141 2.65 -27.94 -10.12
N LEU A 142 1.33 -27.87 -9.89
CA LEU A 142 0.69 -26.85 -9.07
C LEU A 142 1.22 -26.84 -7.62
N ALA A 143 1.23 -28.00 -6.98
CA ALA A 143 1.73 -28.11 -5.60
C ALA A 143 3.24 -27.80 -5.53
N GLY A 144 4.02 -28.25 -6.53
CA GLY A 144 5.44 -27.97 -6.64
C GLY A 144 5.75 -26.49 -6.85
N SER A 145 4.98 -25.77 -7.68
CA SER A 145 5.15 -24.33 -7.86
C SER A 145 4.85 -23.57 -6.58
N GLY A 146 3.85 -24.00 -5.80
CA GLY A 146 3.57 -23.46 -4.46
C GLY A 146 4.75 -23.62 -3.51
N LEU A 147 5.27 -24.85 -3.37
CA LEU A 147 6.39 -25.15 -2.48
C LEU A 147 7.64 -24.36 -2.86
N PHE A 148 7.96 -24.29 -4.15
CA PHE A 148 9.10 -23.55 -4.65
C PHE A 148 8.97 -22.04 -4.37
N THR A 149 7.76 -21.49 -4.49
CA THR A 149 7.48 -20.08 -4.17
C THR A 149 7.65 -19.78 -2.68
N VAL A 150 7.23 -20.70 -1.79
CA VAL A 150 7.45 -20.59 -0.34
C VAL A 150 8.94 -20.65 0.01
N LEU A 151 9.70 -21.56 -0.60
CA LEU A 151 11.15 -21.65 -0.41
C LEU A 151 11.86 -20.36 -0.85
N LEU A 152 11.45 -19.77 -1.97
CA LEU A 152 11.95 -18.47 -2.41
C LEU A 152 11.63 -17.37 -1.40
N ALA A 153 10.42 -17.33 -0.87
CA ALA A 153 10.01 -16.35 0.15
C ALA A 153 10.88 -16.44 1.41
N LEU A 154 11.14 -17.66 1.88
CA LEU A 154 12.05 -17.92 3.00
C LEU A 154 13.48 -17.50 2.66
N GLY A 155 13.93 -17.77 1.43
CA GLY A 155 15.24 -17.33 0.93
C GLY A 155 15.40 -15.80 0.95
N HIS A 156 14.42 -15.05 0.43
CA HIS A 156 14.41 -13.59 0.51
C HIS A 156 14.48 -13.09 1.96
N LYS A 157 13.72 -13.73 2.86
CA LYS A 157 13.72 -13.38 4.28
C LYS A 157 15.07 -13.61 4.95
N LEU A 158 15.67 -14.78 4.74
CA LEU A 158 16.97 -15.13 5.30
C LEU A 158 18.08 -14.23 4.75
N ALA A 159 17.97 -13.78 3.50
CA ALA A 159 18.89 -12.84 2.88
C ALA A 159 18.68 -11.38 3.30
N GLY A 160 17.65 -11.06 4.12
CA GLY A 160 17.32 -9.68 4.49
C GLY A 160 16.94 -8.80 3.30
N ALA A 161 16.40 -9.39 2.22
CA ALA A 161 16.13 -8.70 0.98
C ALA A 161 15.13 -7.55 1.18
N GLN A 162 15.49 -6.35 0.70
CA GLN A 162 14.63 -5.16 0.68
C GLN A 162 13.95 -4.96 -0.68
N HIS A 163 14.29 -5.79 -1.67
CA HIS A 163 13.74 -5.73 -3.01
C HIS A 163 13.47 -7.15 -3.58
N ILE A 164 12.32 -7.33 -4.22
CA ILE A 164 11.99 -8.53 -5.01
C ILE A 164 12.89 -8.54 -6.24
N PHE A 165 13.75 -9.56 -6.33
CA PHE A 165 14.77 -9.70 -7.37
C PHE A 165 15.65 -8.45 -7.59
N GLY A 166 15.85 -7.64 -6.55
CA GLY A 166 16.67 -6.42 -6.63
C GLY A 166 16.04 -5.24 -7.39
N ALA A 167 14.82 -5.38 -7.91
CA ALA A 167 14.20 -4.39 -8.80
C ALA A 167 12.97 -3.71 -8.18
N TYR A 168 12.18 -4.42 -7.38
CA TYR A 168 10.91 -3.91 -6.86
C TYR A 168 10.97 -3.83 -5.34
N PRO A 169 10.59 -2.71 -4.70
CA PRO A 169 10.57 -2.62 -3.25
C PRO A 169 9.65 -3.68 -2.65
N THR A 170 10.03 -4.20 -1.49
CA THR A 170 9.22 -5.18 -0.78
C THR A 170 8.00 -4.51 -0.15
N PRO A 171 6.87 -5.23 -0.03
CA PRO A 171 5.69 -4.66 0.58
C PRO A 171 6.00 -4.24 2.03
N PRO A 172 5.54 -3.05 2.45
CA PRO A 172 5.75 -2.55 3.80
C PRO A 172 4.98 -3.36 4.87
N GLN A 173 4.01 -4.17 4.44
CA GLN A 173 3.14 -4.98 5.29
C GLN A 173 3.37 -6.48 4.97
N GLY A 174 3.43 -7.33 5.99
CA GLY A 174 3.61 -8.78 5.86
C GLY A 174 5.03 -9.26 6.21
N TRP A 175 5.13 -10.32 7.02
CA TRP A 175 6.42 -10.85 7.49
C TRP A 175 7.18 -11.63 6.40
N LEU A 176 6.43 -12.21 5.45
CA LEU A 176 6.92 -13.08 4.39
C LEU A 176 6.35 -12.63 3.04
N PHE A 177 7.24 -12.37 2.07
CA PHE A 177 6.88 -12.04 0.69
C PHE A 177 7.74 -12.88 -0.27
N ALA A 178 7.13 -13.31 -1.38
CA ALA A 178 7.81 -14.06 -2.44
C ALA A 178 8.06 -13.14 -3.64
N THR A 179 7.44 -13.48 -4.78
CA THR A 179 7.36 -12.66 -6.00
C THR A 179 6.10 -11.81 -6.06
N PHE A 180 5.25 -11.86 -5.04
CA PHE A 180 3.99 -11.12 -4.99
C PHE A 180 4.21 -9.76 -4.33
N VAL A 181 3.84 -8.69 -5.03
CA VAL A 181 3.90 -7.31 -4.52
C VAL A 181 2.85 -7.09 -3.42
N ASN A 182 1.70 -7.78 -3.50
CA ASN A 182 0.65 -7.76 -2.48
C ASN A 182 0.66 -9.07 -1.67
N PRO A 183 0.89 -9.03 -0.33
CA PRO A 183 0.84 -10.21 0.53
C PRO A 183 -0.50 -10.96 0.49
N ASN A 184 -1.62 -10.26 0.29
CA ASN A 184 -2.92 -10.92 0.20
C ASN A 184 -3.04 -11.78 -1.06
N HIS A 185 -2.49 -11.33 -2.19
CA HIS A 185 -2.45 -12.15 -3.41
C HIS A 185 -1.56 -13.39 -3.24
N PHE A 186 -0.49 -13.29 -2.44
CA PHE A 186 0.32 -14.46 -2.09
C PHE A 186 -0.47 -15.44 -1.22
N ALA A 187 -1.23 -14.95 -0.24
CA ALA A 187 -2.12 -15.77 0.56
C ALA A 187 -3.18 -16.48 -0.30
N ALA A 188 -3.85 -15.77 -1.22
CA ALA A 188 -4.82 -16.35 -2.15
C ALA A 188 -4.23 -17.50 -3.00
N TYR A 189 -2.99 -17.34 -3.46
CA TYR A 189 -2.26 -18.39 -4.16
C TYR A 189 -2.02 -19.63 -3.27
N LEU A 190 -1.67 -19.43 -2.00
CA LEU A 190 -1.46 -20.51 -1.04
C LEU A 190 -2.78 -21.19 -0.63
N ASP A 191 -3.87 -20.43 -0.49
CA ASP A 191 -5.22 -20.92 -0.18
C ASP A 191 -5.71 -21.92 -1.22
N LEU A 192 -5.43 -21.67 -2.50
CA LEU A 192 -5.72 -22.58 -3.59
C LEU A 192 -4.88 -23.88 -3.49
N LEU A 193 -3.59 -23.75 -3.22
CA LEU A 193 -2.63 -24.84 -3.38
C LEU A 193 -2.52 -25.76 -2.16
N ALA A 194 -2.72 -25.26 -0.94
CA ALA A 194 -2.60 -26.07 0.25
C ALA A 194 -3.62 -27.25 0.24
N PRO A 195 -4.93 -27.06 -0.02
CA PRO A 195 -5.86 -28.18 -0.14
C PRO A 195 -5.53 -29.16 -1.28
N VAL A 196 -4.89 -28.70 -2.37
CA VAL A 196 -4.40 -29.57 -3.45
C VAL A 196 -3.34 -30.54 -2.92
N CYS A 197 -2.42 -30.08 -2.07
CA CYS A 197 -1.43 -30.93 -1.40
C CYS A 197 -2.10 -32.03 -0.55
N LEU A 198 -3.17 -31.72 0.18
CA LEU A 198 -3.94 -32.73 0.93
C LEU A 198 -4.56 -33.79 0.00
N GLY A 199 -5.13 -33.37 -1.13
CA GLY A 199 -5.65 -34.29 -2.15
C GLY A 199 -4.56 -35.20 -2.74
N LEU A 200 -3.36 -34.67 -2.98
CA LEU A 200 -2.21 -35.45 -3.45
C LEU A 200 -1.68 -36.41 -2.38
N ALA A 201 -1.66 -36.01 -1.11
CA ALA A 201 -1.23 -36.85 0.01
C ALA A 201 -2.16 -38.05 0.21
N VAL A 202 -3.48 -37.85 0.16
CA VAL A 202 -4.47 -38.94 0.27
C VAL A 202 -4.47 -39.81 -0.99
N GLY A 203 -4.27 -39.22 -2.16
CA GLY A 203 -4.17 -39.93 -3.43
C GLY A 203 -2.80 -40.59 -3.70
N ALA A 204 -1.87 -40.56 -2.74
CA ALA A 204 -0.55 -41.15 -2.88
C ALA A 204 -0.57 -42.66 -2.55
N GLY A 205 0.12 -43.45 -3.38
CA GLY A 205 0.19 -44.91 -3.21
C GLY A 205 1.23 -45.38 -2.18
N ASP A 206 2.15 -44.51 -1.76
CA ASP A 206 3.28 -44.87 -0.91
C ASP A 206 3.51 -43.85 0.23
N ARG A 207 4.19 -44.29 1.29
CA ARG A 207 4.40 -43.47 2.51
C ARG A 207 5.26 -42.24 2.26
N SER A 208 6.24 -42.31 1.36
CA SER A 208 7.16 -41.19 1.07
C SER A 208 6.42 -40.03 0.41
N ARG A 209 5.53 -40.32 -0.55
CA ARG A 209 4.71 -39.30 -1.21
C ARG A 209 3.63 -38.74 -0.29
N VAL A 210 3.07 -39.55 0.62
CA VAL A 210 2.16 -39.04 1.66
C VAL A 210 2.90 -38.02 2.53
N ALA A 211 4.10 -38.35 3.01
CA ALA A 211 4.91 -37.45 3.83
C ALA A 211 5.31 -36.17 3.08
N LEU A 212 5.75 -36.29 1.81
CA LEU A 212 6.11 -35.16 0.96
C LEU A 212 4.96 -34.16 0.81
N TRP A 213 3.77 -34.64 0.40
CA TRP A 213 2.62 -33.75 0.17
C TRP A 213 1.98 -33.28 1.48
N GLY A 214 2.06 -34.06 2.55
CA GLY A 214 1.66 -33.62 3.89
C GLY A 214 2.55 -32.49 4.42
N LEU A 215 3.87 -32.60 4.26
CA LEU A 215 4.81 -31.54 4.60
C LEU A 215 4.60 -30.29 3.73
N ALA A 216 4.37 -30.48 2.41
CA ALA A 216 4.06 -29.36 1.53
C ALA A 216 2.79 -28.61 1.96
N PHE A 217 1.72 -29.31 2.34
CA PHE A 217 0.52 -28.68 2.90
C PHE A 217 0.85 -27.82 4.12
N VAL A 218 1.63 -28.36 5.06
CA VAL A 218 2.07 -27.66 6.26
C VAL A 218 2.86 -26.40 5.93
N LEU A 219 3.84 -26.49 5.03
CA LEU A 219 4.68 -25.36 4.65
C LEU A 219 3.86 -24.26 3.96
N LEU A 220 2.95 -24.62 3.06
CA LEU A 220 2.06 -23.67 2.39
C LEU A 220 1.08 -23.01 3.38
N GLY A 221 0.49 -23.80 4.29
CA GLY A 221 -0.41 -23.27 5.31
C GLY A 221 0.29 -22.34 6.29
N MET A 222 1.49 -22.68 6.74
CA MET A 222 2.31 -21.82 7.59
C MET A 222 2.71 -20.54 6.85
N ALA A 223 3.15 -20.64 5.58
CA ALA A 223 3.44 -19.46 4.77
C ALA A 223 2.21 -18.55 4.62
N CYS A 224 1.01 -19.11 4.51
CA CYS A 224 -0.24 -18.34 4.47
C CYS A 224 -0.47 -17.56 5.78
N LEU A 225 -0.30 -18.19 6.94
CA LEU A 225 -0.41 -17.52 8.25
C LEU A 225 0.60 -16.35 8.36
N LEU A 226 1.83 -16.57 7.86
CA LEU A 226 2.91 -15.60 7.90
C LEU A 226 2.75 -14.42 6.91
N THR A 227 1.79 -14.49 6.00
CA THR A 227 1.40 -13.32 5.19
C THR A 227 0.65 -12.26 6.00
N LEU A 228 0.08 -12.65 7.16
CA LEU A 228 -0.84 -11.84 7.97
C LEU A 228 -2.13 -11.40 7.24
N SER A 229 -2.46 -12.04 6.12
CA SER A 229 -3.71 -11.80 5.39
C SER A 229 -4.90 -12.42 6.12
N ARG A 230 -5.70 -11.60 6.84
CA ARG A 230 -6.88 -12.08 7.57
C ARG A 230 -7.89 -12.81 6.66
N GLY A 231 -8.10 -12.29 5.45
CA GLY A 231 -8.92 -12.93 4.42
C GLY A 231 -8.38 -14.29 3.99
N GLY A 232 -7.06 -14.38 3.78
CA GLY A 232 -6.40 -15.64 3.44
C GLY A 232 -6.45 -16.69 4.55
N ILE A 233 -6.18 -16.30 5.80
CA ILE A 233 -6.24 -17.22 6.94
C ILE A 233 -7.67 -17.82 7.09
N LEU A 234 -8.70 -16.98 6.95
CA LEU A 234 -10.09 -17.43 6.97
C LEU A 234 -10.40 -18.37 5.78
N ALA A 235 -10.00 -17.97 4.57
CA ALA A 235 -10.20 -18.74 3.35
C ALA A 235 -9.54 -20.12 3.42
N LEU A 236 -8.30 -20.23 3.90
CA LEU A 236 -7.61 -21.49 4.14
C LEU A 236 -8.38 -22.37 5.13
N GLY A 237 -8.85 -21.80 6.25
CA GLY A 237 -9.65 -22.51 7.25
C GLY A 237 -10.95 -23.10 6.67
N VAL A 238 -11.65 -22.32 5.85
CA VAL A 238 -12.84 -22.80 5.11
C VAL A 238 -12.46 -23.92 4.13
N GLY A 239 -11.36 -23.75 3.39
CA GLY A 239 -10.83 -24.76 2.45
C GLY A 239 -10.52 -26.09 3.13
N VAL A 240 -9.81 -26.08 4.26
CA VAL A 240 -9.47 -27.30 5.02
C VAL A 240 -10.72 -27.97 5.59
N THR A 241 -11.66 -27.18 6.12
CA THR A 241 -12.94 -27.69 6.65
C THR A 241 -13.77 -28.37 5.56
N LEU A 242 -13.89 -27.71 4.41
CA LEU A 242 -14.60 -28.24 3.26
C LEU A 242 -13.91 -29.49 2.70
N TRP A 243 -12.58 -29.50 2.62
CA TRP A 243 -11.82 -30.70 2.24
C TRP A 243 -12.16 -31.89 3.15
N ALA A 244 -12.16 -31.69 4.47
CA ALA A 244 -12.47 -32.73 5.43
C ALA A 244 -13.90 -33.27 5.26
N ALA A 245 -14.88 -32.37 5.06
CA ALA A 245 -16.27 -32.74 4.82
C ALA A 245 -16.45 -33.54 3.51
N LEU A 246 -15.83 -33.09 2.42
CA LEU A 246 -15.89 -33.74 1.12
C LEU A 246 -15.16 -35.10 1.14
N GLU A 247 -14.02 -35.20 1.82
CA GLU A 247 -13.27 -36.45 1.97
C GLU A 247 -14.05 -37.46 2.82
N ARG A 248 -14.72 -37.02 3.90
CA ARG A 248 -15.62 -37.86 4.70
C ARG A 248 -16.78 -38.39 3.87
N ARG A 249 -17.42 -37.53 3.07
CA ARG A 249 -18.50 -37.91 2.15
C ARG A 249 -18.02 -38.92 1.11
N ARG A 250 -16.84 -38.70 0.52
CA ARG A 250 -16.23 -39.61 -0.46
C ARG A 250 -16.00 -41.01 0.12
N ARG A 251 -15.51 -41.10 1.36
CA ARG A 251 -15.30 -42.38 2.07
C ARG A 251 -16.60 -43.08 2.41
N ALA A 252 -17.64 -42.35 2.84
CA ALA A 252 -18.95 -42.90 3.13
C ALA A 252 -19.57 -43.57 1.89
N LEU A 253 -19.57 -42.86 0.75
CA LEU A 253 -20.04 -43.39 -0.53
C LEU A 253 -19.20 -44.56 -1.07
N GLY A 254 -17.95 -44.70 -0.63
CA GLY A 254 -17.10 -45.85 -0.95
C GLY A 254 -17.51 -47.12 -0.20
N ARG A 255 -17.99 -46.99 1.04
CA ARG A 255 -18.38 -48.13 1.89
C ARG A 255 -19.71 -48.77 1.51
N GLU A 256 -20.62 -48.01 0.89
CA GLU A 256 -21.93 -48.52 0.44
C GLU A 256 -21.85 -49.35 -0.86
N GLY A 257 -20.69 -49.39 -1.54
CA GLY A 257 -20.53 -50.07 -2.83
C GLY A 257 -19.68 -51.34 -2.82
N ASP A 258 -18.95 -51.64 -1.73
CA ASP A 258 -18.07 -52.81 -1.63
C ASP A 258 -18.71 -53.86 -0.71
N ALA A 259 -19.18 -54.96 -1.30
CA ALA A 259 -19.44 -56.20 -0.56
C ALA A 259 -18.11 -56.91 -0.25
N ALA A 260 -17.89 -57.19 1.03
CA ALA A 260 -16.79 -57.96 1.65
C ALA A 260 -15.34 -57.44 1.41
N PRO A 261 -14.55 -57.20 2.48
CA PRO A 261 -13.16 -56.79 2.35
C PRO A 261 -12.27 -57.95 1.84
N SER A 262 -11.51 -57.70 0.76
CA SER A 262 -10.49 -58.64 0.27
C SER A 262 -9.34 -58.81 1.28
N PRO A 263 -8.76 -60.02 1.45
CA PRO A 263 -7.79 -60.31 2.51
C PRO A 263 -6.42 -59.61 2.38
N GLU A 264 -6.08 -59.06 1.21
CA GLU A 264 -4.74 -58.56 0.88
C GLU A 264 -4.57 -57.04 0.97
N GLY A 265 -5.14 -56.40 2.00
CA GLY A 265 -4.88 -54.97 2.23
C GLY A 265 -4.22 -54.69 3.58
N PRO A 266 -3.53 -53.55 3.72
CA PRO A 266 -2.64 -53.27 4.84
C PRO A 266 -3.33 -53.41 6.20
N PRO A 267 -2.62 -53.82 7.27
CA PRO A 267 -3.19 -54.26 8.53
C PRO A 267 -4.16 -53.22 9.15
N ALA A 268 -5.22 -53.71 9.80
CA ALA A 268 -6.35 -52.92 10.31
C ALA A 268 -5.95 -51.69 11.13
N LEU A 269 -4.85 -51.76 11.89
CA LEU A 269 -4.30 -50.65 12.67
C LEU A 269 -3.83 -49.45 11.82
N THR A 270 -3.25 -49.71 10.63
CA THR A 270 -2.83 -48.66 9.68
C THR A 270 -3.98 -48.04 8.88
N ARG A 271 -5.13 -48.74 8.77
CA ARG A 271 -6.38 -48.16 8.24
C ARG A 271 -7.09 -47.28 9.28
N SER A 272 -6.90 -47.57 10.58
CA SER A 272 -7.58 -46.89 11.68
C SER A 272 -6.88 -45.61 12.16
N LEU A 273 -5.54 -45.51 12.02
CA LEU A 273 -4.76 -44.35 12.52
C LEU A 273 -4.48 -43.26 11.46
N ARG A 274 -4.55 -43.58 10.17
CA ARG A 274 -4.40 -42.60 9.06
C ARG A 274 -5.42 -41.43 9.04
N PRO A 275 -6.68 -41.58 9.49
CA PRO A 275 -7.62 -40.46 9.57
C PRO A 275 -7.34 -39.50 10.73
N LEU A 276 -6.58 -39.91 11.75
CA LEU A 276 -6.36 -39.15 12.99
C LEU A 276 -4.94 -38.55 13.07
N ALA A 277 -3.92 -39.24 12.54
CA ALA A 277 -2.54 -38.73 12.53
C ALA A 277 -2.37 -37.48 11.65
N ALA A 278 -3.09 -37.38 10.54
CA ALA A 278 -3.06 -36.20 9.67
C ALA A 278 -3.67 -34.96 10.33
N PRO A 279 -4.91 -34.97 10.86
CA PRO A 279 -5.46 -33.80 11.56
C PRO A 279 -4.70 -33.45 12.85
N LEU A 280 -4.11 -34.42 13.55
CA LEU A 280 -3.24 -34.16 14.70
C LEU A 280 -1.93 -33.47 14.27
N PHE A 281 -1.28 -33.95 13.22
CA PHE A 281 -0.08 -33.31 12.65
C PHE A 281 -0.38 -31.91 12.12
N ILE A 282 -1.54 -31.73 11.47
CA ILE A 282 -2.06 -30.43 11.02
C ILE A 282 -2.33 -29.52 12.24
N GLY A 283 -3.00 -30.01 13.27
CA GLY A 283 -3.29 -29.27 14.49
C GLY A 283 -2.04 -28.83 15.25
N VAL A 284 -1.07 -29.73 15.44
CA VAL A 284 0.22 -29.43 16.08
C VAL A 284 1.02 -28.42 15.26
N THR A 285 0.99 -28.53 13.93
CA THR A 285 1.71 -27.57 13.08
C THR A 285 1.03 -26.21 13.04
N LEU A 286 -0.31 -26.17 13.03
CA LEU A 286 -1.08 -24.92 13.15
C LEU A 286 -0.83 -24.27 14.51
N LEU A 287 -0.71 -25.03 15.60
CA LEU A 287 -0.33 -24.54 16.92
C LEU A 287 1.11 -24.00 16.95
N ALA A 288 2.06 -24.71 16.34
CA ALA A 288 3.46 -24.26 16.25
C ALA A 288 3.59 -22.99 15.40
N ALA A 289 2.84 -22.89 14.30
CA ALA A 289 2.78 -21.70 13.46
C ALA A 289 2.09 -20.53 14.17
N ALA A 290 1.00 -20.78 14.90
CA ALA A 290 0.33 -19.78 15.72
C ALA A 290 1.23 -19.25 16.84
N TRP A 291 2.09 -20.10 17.42
CA TRP A 291 3.07 -19.70 18.43
C TRP A 291 4.22 -18.86 17.83
N LEU A 292 4.78 -19.27 16.68
CA LEU A 292 5.85 -18.54 15.99
C LEU A 292 5.40 -17.19 15.40
N ALA A 293 4.12 -17.07 15.06
CA ALA A 293 3.52 -15.86 14.50
C ALA A 293 2.75 -15.05 15.55
N LEU A 294 2.82 -15.42 16.84
CA LEU A 294 1.95 -14.84 17.86
C LEU A 294 2.20 -13.34 18.04
N ASP A 295 3.45 -12.89 18.13
CA ASP A 295 3.74 -11.46 18.35
C ASP A 295 3.31 -10.57 17.17
N PRO A 296 3.62 -10.88 15.89
CA PRO A 296 3.10 -10.13 14.75
C PRO A 296 1.57 -10.19 14.63
N ILE A 297 0.96 -11.33 14.94
CA ILE A 297 -0.49 -11.48 14.96
C ILE A 297 -1.09 -10.63 16.08
N LEU A 298 -0.49 -10.60 17.27
CA LEU A 298 -0.96 -9.78 18.39
C LEU A 298 -0.80 -8.28 18.12
N ASP A 299 0.30 -7.86 17.48
CA ASP A 299 0.48 -6.48 17.02
C ASP A 299 -0.58 -6.12 15.96
N GLU A 300 -0.82 -6.99 14.99
CA GLU A 300 -1.86 -6.81 13.97
C GLU A 300 -3.29 -6.96 14.54
N LEU A 301 -3.49 -7.68 15.64
CA LEU A 301 -4.76 -7.74 16.37
C LEU A 301 -4.93 -6.48 17.23
N SER A 302 -3.85 -5.85 17.71
CA SER A 302 -3.92 -4.59 18.45
C SER A 302 -4.36 -3.42 17.56
N THR A 303 -4.06 -3.48 16.26
CA THR A 303 -4.60 -2.55 15.23
C THR A 303 -6.07 -2.81 14.89
N LEU A 304 -6.73 -3.84 15.46
CA LEU A 304 -8.19 -4.00 15.41
C LEU A 304 -8.95 -2.96 16.26
N THR A 305 -8.23 -2.18 17.09
CA THR A 305 -8.78 -0.98 17.73
C THR A 305 -8.92 0.16 16.72
N ALA A 306 -9.69 1.20 17.05
CA ALA A 306 -10.13 2.37 16.26
C ALA A 306 -9.69 2.51 14.77
N GLU A 307 -8.39 2.46 14.45
CA GLU A 307 -7.85 2.51 13.08
C GLU A 307 -8.33 1.35 12.18
N GLY A 308 -8.40 0.12 12.68
CA GLY A 308 -8.90 -1.03 11.93
C GLY A 308 -10.43 -1.08 11.77
N ALA A 309 -11.16 -0.26 12.54
CA ALA A 309 -12.59 -0.01 12.34
C ALA A 309 -12.80 1.01 11.22
N LEU A 310 -12.01 2.10 11.20
CA LEU A 310 -12.02 3.10 10.13
C LEU A 310 -11.71 2.50 8.76
N ALA A 311 -10.71 1.62 8.65
CA ALA A 311 -10.41 0.92 7.39
C ALA A 311 -11.55 0.01 6.91
N ARG A 312 -12.31 -0.59 7.84
CA ARG A 312 -13.51 -1.39 7.49
C ARG A 312 -14.67 -0.51 7.03
N GLU A 313 -14.93 0.59 7.73
CA GLU A 313 -15.95 1.58 7.34
C GLU A 313 -15.67 2.12 5.92
N GLN A 314 -14.42 2.46 5.61
CA GLN A 314 -14.01 2.92 4.27
C GLN A 314 -14.26 1.89 3.16
N ARG A 315 -14.11 0.58 3.44
CA ARG A 315 -14.40 -0.49 2.46
C ARG A 315 -15.89 -0.61 2.17
N PHE A 316 -16.74 -0.56 3.20
CA PHE A 316 -18.19 -0.62 3.01
C PHE A 316 -18.72 0.62 2.30
N GLU A 317 -18.18 1.80 2.59
CA GLU A 317 -18.46 3.02 1.84
C GLU A 317 -18.04 2.87 0.37
N ALA A 318 -16.85 2.35 0.09
CA ALA A 318 -16.40 2.12 -1.28
C ALA A 318 -17.30 1.13 -2.04
N TRP A 319 -17.84 0.10 -1.38
CA TRP A 319 -18.82 -0.80 -1.98
C TRP A 319 -20.13 -0.09 -2.28
N ALA A 320 -20.63 0.73 -1.35
CA ALA A 320 -21.84 1.51 -1.56
C ALA A 320 -21.70 2.53 -2.71
N ASP A 321 -20.55 3.20 -2.80
CA ASP A 321 -20.22 4.11 -3.90
C ASP A 321 -20.07 3.36 -5.23
N THR A 322 -19.55 2.13 -5.20
CA THR A 322 -19.48 1.27 -6.39
C THR A 322 -20.88 0.89 -6.90
N LEU A 323 -21.87 0.71 -6.02
CA LEU A 323 -23.25 0.45 -6.43
C LEU A 323 -23.87 1.66 -7.16
N ALA A 324 -23.46 2.88 -6.83
CA ALA A 324 -23.87 4.08 -7.59
C ALA A 324 -23.30 4.04 -9.02
N LEU A 325 -22.04 3.63 -9.18
CA LEU A 325 -21.42 3.39 -10.50
C LEU A 325 -22.17 2.31 -11.29
N VAL A 326 -22.55 1.20 -10.65
CA VAL A 326 -23.33 0.13 -11.29
C VAL A 326 -24.69 0.63 -11.78
N ARG A 327 -25.32 1.54 -11.03
CA ARG A 327 -26.63 2.11 -11.39
C ARG A 327 -26.56 2.93 -12.69
N ASP A 328 -25.46 3.62 -12.92
CA ASP A 328 -25.29 4.50 -14.09
C ASP A 328 -24.76 3.75 -15.32
N ALA A 329 -24.15 2.57 -15.15
CA ALA A 329 -23.72 1.68 -16.24
C ALA A 329 -24.17 0.20 -16.08
N PRO A 330 -25.49 -0.09 -15.97
CA PRO A 330 -25.97 -1.39 -15.50
C PRO A 330 -25.83 -2.54 -16.51
N LEU A 331 -25.92 -2.26 -17.82
CA LEU A 331 -25.94 -3.31 -18.85
C LEU A 331 -24.54 -3.73 -19.29
N PHE A 332 -23.72 -2.74 -19.65
CA PHE A 332 -22.40 -2.95 -20.23
C PHE A 332 -21.25 -2.64 -19.28
N GLY A 333 -21.52 -2.12 -18.07
CA GLY A 333 -20.49 -1.67 -17.14
C GLY A 333 -19.67 -0.50 -17.69
N VAL A 334 -18.65 -0.10 -16.94
CA VAL A 334 -17.72 0.97 -17.33
C VAL A 334 -16.56 0.50 -18.21
N GLY A 335 -16.48 -0.81 -18.49
CA GLY A 335 -15.36 -1.47 -19.17
C GLY A 335 -14.49 -2.25 -18.18
N ARG A 336 -14.11 -3.49 -18.53
CA ARG A 336 -13.20 -4.31 -17.71
C ARG A 336 -11.88 -3.57 -17.46
N GLY A 337 -11.48 -3.45 -16.19
CA GLY A 337 -10.28 -2.70 -15.78
C GLY A 337 -10.41 -1.18 -15.75
N ALA A 338 -11.56 -0.60 -16.12
CA ALA A 338 -11.77 0.85 -16.10
C ALA A 338 -12.21 1.40 -14.73
N PHE A 339 -12.33 0.54 -13.70
CA PHE A 339 -12.78 0.97 -12.37
C PHE A 339 -11.95 2.12 -11.80
N ALA A 340 -10.62 2.07 -11.92
CA ALA A 340 -9.71 3.07 -11.35
C ALA A 340 -9.98 4.51 -11.84
N VAL A 341 -10.39 4.65 -13.09
CA VAL A 341 -10.68 5.96 -13.71
C VAL A 341 -12.15 6.35 -13.63
N ALA A 342 -13.06 5.40 -13.39
CA ALA A 342 -14.50 5.66 -13.31
C ALA A 342 -14.97 5.91 -11.86
N PHE A 343 -14.43 5.16 -10.90
CA PHE A 343 -14.83 5.20 -9.49
C PHE A 343 -14.69 6.58 -8.82
N PRO A 344 -13.68 7.42 -9.13
CA PRO A 344 -13.54 8.74 -8.50
C PRO A 344 -14.78 9.65 -8.63
N MET A 345 -15.60 9.49 -9.68
CA MET A 345 -16.85 10.26 -9.88
C MET A 345 -17.90 9.97 -8.80
N TYR A 346 -17.85 8.78 -8.19
CA TYR A 346 -18.87 8.28 -7.29
C TYR A 346 -18.45 8.29 -5.83
N ARG A 347 -17.14 8.44 -5.58
CA ARG A 347 -16.54 8.41 -4.26
C ARG A 347 -17.12 9.51 -3.37
N ARG A 348 -17.51 9.16 -2.14
CA ARG A 348 -18.04 10.09 -1.12
C ARG A 348 -17.11 10.29 0.07
N SER A 349 -16.02 9.54 0.15
CA SER A 349 -15.06 9.58 1.26
C SER A 349 -13.73 10.25 0.87
N ALA A 350 -13.09 10.88 1.87
CA ALA A 350 -11.78 11.50 1.73
C ALA A 350 -10.69 10.41 1.75
N ALA A 351 -10.35 9.87 0.58
CA ALA A 351 -9.27 8.88 0.44
C ALA A 351 -8.12 9.44 -0.41
N HIS A 352 -6.90 9.38 0.12
CA HIS A 352 -5.69 9.94 -0.48
C HIS A 352 -5.07 9.10 -1.61
N SER A 353 -5.63 7.93 -1.91
CA SER A 353 -5.10 7.01 -2.91
C SER A 353 -6.12 6.65 -4.00
N THR A 354 -5.61 6.39 -5.20
CA THR A 354 -6.37 5.81 -6.30
C THR A 354 -6.74 4.37 -5.93
N LEU A 355 -8.04 4.07 -5.93
CA LEU A 355 -8.53 2.71 -5.71
C LEU A 355 -8.62 2.03 -7.07
N TYR A 356 -7.74 1.07 -7.32
CA TYR A 356 -7.73 0.31 -8.57
C TYR A 356 -8.85 -0.74 -8.65
N HIS A 357 -9.31 -1.23 -7.50
CA HIS A 357 -10.37 -2.23 -7.38
C HIS A 357 -11.21 -2.00 -6.11
N PRO A 358 -12.47 -2.45 -6.06
CA PRO A 358 -13.34 -2.35 -4.88
C PRO A 358 -13.03 -3.40 -3.80
N GLU A 359 -11.92 -4.14 -3.88
CA GLU A 359 -11.57 -5.21 -2.93
C GLU A 359 -12.65 -6.30 -2.75
N ASN A 360 -13.42 -6.54 -3.82
CA ASN A 360 -14.39 -7.61 -3.93
C ASN A 360 -14.60 -7.95 -5.41
N GLN A 361 -14.22 -9.16 -5.81
CA GLN A 361 -14.18 -9.53 -7.22
C GLN A 361 -15.58 -9.60 -7.86
N VAL A 362 -16.63 -9.91 -7.09
CA VAL A 362 -18.01 -9.94 -7.60
C VAL A 362 -18.53 -8.53 -7.85
N VAL A 363 -18.30 -7.63 -6.90
CA VAL A 363 -18.65 -6.21 -7.03
C VAL A 363 -17.87 -5.59 -8.20
N ALA A 364 -16.58 -5.88 -8.32
CA ALA A 364 -15.75 -5.46 -9.45
C ALA A 364 -16.29 -5.94 -10.80
N ALA A 365 -16.61 -7.24 -10.91
CA ALA A 365 -17.14 -7.82 -12.14
C ALA A 365 -18.46 -7.18 -12.56
N VAL A 366 -19.36 -6.90 -11.61
CA VAL A 366 -20.64 -6.24 -11.88
C VAL A 366 -20.47 -4.77 -12.30
N ALA A 367 -19.56 -4.03 -11.65
CA ALA A 367 -19.26 -2.64 -12.00
C ALA A 367 -18.65 -2.52 -13.40
N GLU A 368 -17.73 -3.41 -13.76
CA GLU A 368 -16.93 -3.25 -14.96
C GLU A 368 -17.50 -3.97 -16.19
N LEU A 369 -18.17 -5.12 -16.02
CA LEU A 369 -18.83 -5.86 -17.11
C LEU A 369 -20.32 -5.52 -17.23
N GLY A 370 -20.91 -4.88 -16.23
CA GLY A 370 -22.35 -4.72 -16.08
C GLY A 370 -22.98 -5.90 -15.32
N VAL A 371 -24.20 -5.68 -14.81
CA VAL A 371 -24.93 -6.62 -13.95
C VAL A 371 -25.12 -7.98 -14.63
N VAL A 372 -25.51 -7.98 -15.90
CA VAL A 372 -25.83 -9.22 -16.62
C VAL A 372 -24.57 -10.06 -16.83
N ALA A 373 -23.49 -9.47 -17.38
CA ALA A 373 -22.26 -10.20 -17.66
C ALA A 373 -21.50 -10.56 -16.36
N GLY A 374 -21.49 -9.68 -15.36
CA GLY A 374 -20.89 -9.95 -14.05
C GLY A 374 -21.57 -11.11 -13.31
N LEU A 375 -22.92 -11.12 -13.25
CA LEU A 375 -23.67 -12.24 -12.66
C LEU A 375 -23.54 -13.52 -13.49
N LEU A 376 -23.47 -13.42 -14.82
CA LEU A 376 -23.23 -14.56 -15.69
C LEU A 376 -21.85 -15.19 -15.43
N LEU A 377 -20.81 -14.38 -15.22
CA LEU A 377 -19.48 -14.85 -14.83
C LEU A 377 -19.53 -15.59 -13.49
N ALA A 378 -20.06 -14.94 -12.44
CA ALA A 378 -20.15 -15.53 -11.11
C ALA A 378 -20.97 -16.83 -11.12
N GLY A 379 -22.13 -16.82 -11.80
CA GLY A 379 -22.99 -17.98 -11.97
C GLY A 379 -22.31 -19.12 -12.76
N THR A 380 -21.50 -18.79 -13.77
CA THR A 380 -20.77 -19.78 -14.57
C THR A 380 -19.67 -20.46 -13.75
N LEU A 381 -18.93 -19.70 -12.93
CA LEU A 381 -17.90 -20.26 -12.04
C LEU A 381 -18.53 -21.14 -10.95
N LEU A 382 -19.63 -20.68 -10.33
CA LEU A 382 -20.38 -21.48 -9.36
C LEU A 382 -20.92 -22.76 -10.00
N TRP A 383 -21.51 -22.65 -11.20
CA TRP A 383 -21.99 -23.80 -11.95
C TRP A 383 -20.85 -24.78 -12.27
N ALA A 384 -19.68 -24.27 -12.67
CA ALA A 384 -18.51 -25.10 -12.96
C ALA A 384 -18.07 -25.89 -11.73
N TRP A 385 -18.02 -25.23 -10.57
CA TRP A 385 -17.66 -25.85 -9.30
C TRP A 385 -18.70 -26.90 -8.83
N VAL A 386 -20.00 -26.57 -8.88
CA VAL A 386 -21.09 -27.50 -8.55
C VAL A 386 -21.11 -28.71 -9.49
N ALA A 387 -20.90 -28.51 -10.79
CA ALA A 387 -20.81 -29.58 -11.76
C ALA A 387 -19.61 -30.50 -11.49
N ALA A 388 -18.46 -29.93 -11.09
CA ALA A 388 -17.27 -30.69 -10.72
C ALA A 388 -17.45 -31.48 -9.42
N LEU A 389 -18.21 -30.96 -8.45
CA LEU A 389 -18.62 -31.67 -7.23
C LEU A 389 -19.56 -32.84 -7.49
N ARG A 390 -20.51 -32.68 -8.42
CA ARG A 390 -21.52 -33.71 -8.75
C ARG A 390 -20.97 -34.83 -9.63
N ALA A 391 -19.74 -34.70 -10.13
CA ALA A 391 -19.13 -35.75 -10.94
C ALA A 391 -18.93 -37.03 -10.11
N ARG A 392 -19.28 -38.20 -10.68
CA ARG A 392 -19.17 -39.52 -10.02
C ARG A 392 -17.73 -40.02 -9.81
N ASP A 393 -16.73 -39.18 -10.03
CA ASP A 393 -15.32 -39.53 -9.92
C ASP A 393 -14.87 -39.45 -8.45
N ARG A 394 -14.36 -40.57 -7.92
CA ARG A 394 -13.98 -40.73 -6.50
C ARG A 394 -12.49 -40.48 -6.25
N ASP A 395 -11.77 -39.84 -7.18
CA ASP A 395 -10.35 -39.49 -7.00
C ASP A 395 -10.17 -38.47 -5.86
N PRO A 396 -9.46 -38.81 -4.76
CA PRO A 396 -9.19 -37.90 -3.65
C PRO A 396 -8.47 -36.61 -4.05
N LYS A 397 -7.72 -36.63 -5.16
CA LYS A 397 -7.03 -35.43 -5.68
C LYS A 397 -8.01 -34.33 -6.09
N ARG A 398 -9.20 -34.72 -6.58
CA ARG A 398 -10.26 -33.76 -6.94
C ARG A 398 -10.84 -33.05 -5.74
N VAL A 399 -10.95 -33.75 -4.60
CA VAL A 399 -11.46 -33.16 -3.36
C VAL A 399 -10.55 -32.03 -2.90
N GLY A 400 -9.23 -32.24 -2.96
CA GLY A 400 -8.23 -31.20 -2.69
C GLY A 400 -8.41 -29.96 -3.57
N VAL A 401 -8.55 -30.14 -4.88
CA VAL A 401 -8.74 -29.03 -5.82
C VAL A 401 -10.06 -28.29 -5.60
N LEU A 402 -11.17 -29.00 -5.36
CA LEU A 402 -12.48 -28.37 -5.13
C LEU A 402 -12.49 -27.54 -3.84
N ALA A 403 -11.83 -28.03 -2.80
CA ALA A 403 -11.62 -27.29 -1.57
C ALA A 403 -10.74 -26.04 -1.78
N GLY A 404 -9.65 -26.16 -2.52
CA GLY A 404 -8.78 -25.02 -2.85
C GLY A 404 -9.47 -23.96 -3.69
N LEU A 405 -10.26 -24.35 -4.70
CA LEU A 405 -11.06 -23.41 -5.50
C LEU A 405 -12.14 -22.70 -4.67
N ALA A 406 -12.71 -23.38 -3.69
CA ALA A 406 -13.68 -22.77 -2.77
C ALA A 406 -12.99 -21.81 -1.78
N ALA A 407 -11.82 -22.17 -1.26
CA ALA A 407 -10.99 -21.28 -0.44
C ALA A 407 -10.65 -19.99 -1.21
N LEU A 408 -10.15 -20.13 -2.44
CA LEU A 408 -9.89 -19.00 -3.31
C LEU A 408 -11.16 -18.16 -3.56
N ALA A 409 -12.30 -18.79 -3.82
CA ALA A 409 -13.56 -18.05 -4.02
C ALA A 409 -13.99 -17.24 -2.77
N VAL A 410 -13.75 -17.75 -1.56
CA VAL A 410 -13.99 -17.03 -0.31
C VAL A 410 -13.00 -15.87 -0.16
N HIS A 411 -11.73 -16.07 -0.51
CA HIS A 411 -10.71 -15.02 -0.48
C HIS A 411 -11.12 -13.83 -1.38
N GLU A 412 -11.56 -14.10 -2.61
CA GLU A 412 -11.98 -13.07 -3.58
C GLU A 412 -13.25 -12.29 -3.19
N MET A 413 -13.93 -12.65 -2.10
CA MET A 413 -15.02 -11.83 -1.54
C MET A 413 -14.50 -10.61 -0.77
N ALA A 414 -13.22 -10.62 -0.39
CA ALA A 414 -12.56 -9.55 0.36
C ALA A 414 -11.24 -9.09 -0.29
N ASP A 415 -10.95 -9.55 -1.51
CA ASP A 415 -9.80 -9.18 -2.33
C ASP A 415 -10.08 -9.44 -3.83
N PHE A 416 -9.06 -9.28 -4.69
CA PHE A 416 -9.14 -9.37 -6.15
C PHE A 416 -7.93 -10.09 -6.78
N ALA A 417 -7.34 -11.07 -6.08
CA ALA A 417 -6.09 -11.71 -6.48
C ALA A 417 -6.19 -12.44 -7.83
N THR A 418 -7.38 -12.93 -8.22
CA THR A 418 -7.61 -13.56 -9.52
C THR A 418 -7.58 -12.60 -10.71
N SER A 419 -7.49 -11.29 -10.49
CA SER A 419 -7.25 -10.31 -11.56
C SER A 419 -5.82 -10.35 -12.11
N PHE A 420 -4.91 -11.12 -11.48
CA PHE A 420 -3.51 -11.25 -11.90
C PHE A 420 -3.13 -12.68 -12.27
N GLY A 421 -2.22 -12.82 -13.26
CA GLY A 421 -1.82 -14.12 -13.81
C GLY A 421 -1.25 -15.08 -12.78
N GLY A 422 -0.54 -14.58 -11.77
CA GLY A 422 0.07 -15.37 -10.70
C GLY A 422 -0.92 -16.23 -9.90
N VAL A 423 -2.20 -15.84 -9.83
CA VAL A 423 -3.26 -16.62 -9.18
C VAL A 423 -4.26 -17.18 -10.21
N ALA A 424 -4.61 -16.38 -11.23
CA ALA A 424 -5.57 -16.77 -12.27
C ALA A 424 -5.13 -18.00 -13.06
N VAL A 425 -3.84 -18.11 -13.43
CA VAL A 425 -3.31 -19.24 -14.21
C VAL A 425 -3.37 -20.54 -13.39
N PRO A 426 -2.86 -20.59 -12.14
CA PRO A 426 -3.06 -21.75 -11.26
C PRO A 426 -4.53 -22.12 -11.05
N ALA A 427 -5.41 -21.14 -10.83
CA ALA A 427 -6.84 -21.36 -10.65
C ALA A 427 -7.50 -21.96 -11.91
N ALA A 428 -7.13 -21.48 -13.10
CA ALA A 428 -7.61 -22.01 -14.37
C ALA A 428 -7.15 -23.46 -14.60
N VAL A 429 -5.88 -23.78 -14.26
CA VAL A 429 -5.38 -25.18 -14.31
C VAL A 429 -6.15 -26.05 -13.31
N ALA A 430 -6.34 -25.59 -12.09
CA ALA A 430 -7.07 -26.28 -11.04
C ALA A 430 -8.50 -26.59 -11.50
N LEU A 431 -9.27 -25.58 -11.94
CA LEU A 431 -10.63 -25.75 -12.43
C LEU A 431 -10.69 -26.68 -13.65
N GLY A 432 -9.78 -26.50 -14.63
CA GLY A 432 -9.69 -27.36 -15.81
C GLY A 432 -9.38 -28.82 -15.46
N SER A 433 -8.63 -29.07 -14.38
CA SER A 433 -8.25 -30.42 -13.95
C SER A 433 -9.38 -31.25 -13.35
N VAL A 434 -10.43 -30.60 -12.82
CA VAL A 434 -11.56 -31.25 -12.14
C VAL A 434 -12.88 -31.13 -12.89
N PHE A 435 -13.03 -30.11 -13.73
CA PHE A 435 -14.26 -29.91 -14.50
C PHE A 435 -14.46 -31.07 -15.50
N PRO A 436 -15.69 -31.61 -15.65
CA PRO A 436 -15.95 -32.72 -16.55
C PRO A 436 -15.97 -32.27 -18.03
N PHE A 437 -14.88 -32.53 -18.76
CA PHE A 437 -14.83 -32.40 -20.22
C PHE A 437 -15.47 -33.63 -20.87
N ARG A 438 -16.73 -33.49 -21.31
CA ARG A 438 -17.49 -34.56 -21.98
C ARG A 438 -17.66 -34.24 -23.46
N ASP A 439 -17.34 -35.20 -24.31
CA ASP A 439 -17.69 -35.13 -25.74
C ASP A 439 -19.17 -35.50 -25.90
N ARG A 440 -20.02 -34.50 -26.15
CA ARG A 440 -21.45 -34.71 -26.39
C ARG A 440 -21.89 -34.27 -27.79
N THR A 441 -21.09 -33.49 -28.48
CA THR A 441 -21.53 -32.79 -29.69
C THR A 441 -21.25 -33.57 -30.96
N GLY A 442 -20.40 -34.60 -30.97
CA GLY A 442 -20.16 -35.45 -32.16
C GLY A 442 -19.68 -34.72 -33.42
N ARG A 443 -19.52 -33.39 -33.37
CA ARG A 443 -19.08 -32.55 -34.47
C ARG A 443 -17.59 -32.80 -34.66
N ARG A 444 -17.29 -33.62 -35.65
CA ARG A 444 -15.96 -33.78 -36.23
C ARG A 444 -15.52 -32.41 -36.76
N TRP A 445 -14.85 -31.60 -35.94
CA TRP A 445 -13.89 -30.61 -36.44
C TRP A 445 -12.71 -31.41 -37.01
N ALA A 446 -12.97 -32.07 -38.14
CA ALA A 446 -12.05 -32.94 -38.82
C ALA A 446 -11.28 -32.09 -39.83
N ARG A 447 -9.95 -32.10 -39.67
CA ARG A 447 -8.96 -31.90 -40.73
C ARG A 447 -8.83 -30.50 -41.35
N LEU A 448 -9.44 -29.44 -40.82
CA LEU A 448 -8.94 -28.11 -41.17
C LEU A 448 -7.61 -27.84 -40.45
N GLY A 449 -6.53 -28.08 -41.19
CA GLY A 449 -5.25 -27.41 -41.01
C GLY A 449 -4.60 -27.50 -39.64
N VAL A 450 -4.23 -28.70 -39.17
CA VAL A 450 -3.42 -28.86 -37.94
C VAL A 450 -2.13 -28.03 -38.00
N ARG A 451 -1.50 -27.95 -39.18
CA ARG A 451 -0.35 -27.08 -39.45
C ARG A 451 -0.72 -25.59 -39.35
N TRP A 452 -1.89 -25.21 -39.86
CA TRP A 452 -2.41 -23.84 -39.81
C TRP A 452 -2.83 -23.40 -38.41
N ALA A 453 -3.33 -24.31 -37.57
CA ALA A 453 -3.68 -24.01 -36.18
C ALA A 453 -2.44 -23.77 -35.30
N ALA A 454 -1.39 -24.59 -35.48
CA ALA A 454 -0.11 -24.39 -34.78
C ALA A 454 0.60 -23.12 -35.27
N ALA A 455 0.74 -22.94 -36.60
CA ALA A 455 1.34 -21.74 -37.19
C ALA A 455 0.53 -20.47 -36.83
N GLY A 456 -0.80 -20.55 -36.90
CA GLY A 456 -1.70 -19.47 -36.50
C GLY A 456 -1.56 -19.10 -35.03
N SER A 457 -1.29 -20.06 -34.13
CA SER A 457 -1.03 -19.75 -32.71
C SER A 457 0.29 -19.00 -32.49
N VAL A 458 1.31 -19.25 -33.32
CA VAL A 458 2.58 -18.51 -33.28
C VAL A 458 2.37 -17.09 -33.77
N VAL A 459 1.71 -16.92 -34.93
CA VAL A 459 1.39 -15.60 -35.50
C VAL A 459 0.53 -14.79 -34.53
N LEU A 460 -0.52 -15.40 -33.96
CA LEU A 460 -1.39 -14.74 -32.98
C LEU A 460 -0.63 -14.39 -31.69
N SER A 461 0.27 -15.25 -31.23
CA SER A 461 1.13 -14.97 -30.07
C SER A 461 2.03 -13.76 -30.32
N LEU A 462 2.68 -13.69 -31.48
CA LEU A 462 3.51 -12.54 -31.87
C LEU A 462 2.68 -11.26 -32.05
N ALA A 463 1.50 -11.36 -32.69
CA ALA A 463 0.62 -10.22 -32.92
C ALA A 463 0.06 -9.65 -31.60
N CYS A 464 -0.50 -10.50 -30.73
CA CYS A 464 -1.02 -10.08 -29.43
C CYS A 464 0.09 -9.58 -28.51
N GLY A 465 1.24 -10.26 -28.49
CA GLY A 465 2.41 -9.82 -27.74
C GLY A 465 2.91 -8.46 -28.22
N GLY A 466 3.01 -8.26 -29.55
CA GLY A 466 3.37 -6.97 -30.15
C GLY A 466 2.38 -5.86 -29.82
N ALA A 467 1.07 -6.14 -29.87
CA ALA A 467 0.03 -5.17 -29.52
C ALA A 467 0.08 -4.77 -28.03
N LEU A 468 0.24 -5.73 -27.12
CA LEU A 468 0.41 -5.45 -25.69
C LEU A 468 1.70 -4.68 -25.42
N LEU A 469 2.80 -5.02 -26.08
CA LEU A 469 4.06 -4.28 -25.95
C LEU A 469 3.97 -2.88 -26.55
N ALA A 470 3.19 -2.66 -27.60
CA ALA A 470 2.90 -1.32 -28.14
C ALA A 470 2.00 -0.49 -27.21
N ALA A 471 1.25 -1.14 -26.31
CA ALA A 471 0.53 -0.47 -25.22
C ALA A 471 1.45 -0.07 -24.05
N ARG A 472 2.72 -0.49 -24.05
CA ARG A 472 3.72 -0.03 -23.08
C ARG A 472 3.94 1.48 -23.23
N GLY A 473 4.00 2.21 -22.12
CA GLY A 473 4.03 3.67 -22.15
C GLY A 473 2.65 4.30 -22.35
N ARG A 474 1.57 3.50 -22.39
CA ARG A 474 0.18 3.99 -22.50
C ARG A 474 -0.66 3.53 -21.30
N LEU A 475 -0.01 3.03 -20.24
CA LEU A 475 -0.68 2.73 -18.97
C LEU A 475 -0.99 4.03 -18.21
N LEU A 476 -1.84 3.94 -17.19
CA LEU A 476 -2.34 5.11 -16.46
C LEU A 476 -1.19 6.01 -15.96
N ASP A 477 -0.26 5.42 -15.21
CA ASP A 477 0.89 6.15 -14.66
C ASP A 477 1.83 6.70 -15.74
N ASP A 478 1.99 5.98 -16.86
CA ASP A 478 2.83 6.43 -17.98
C ASP A 478 2.27 7.69 -18.65
N ASP A 479 0.94 7.76 -18.81
CA ASP A 479 0.26 8.89 -19.44
C ASP A 479 0.26 10.13 -18.53
N VAL A 480 0.05 9.95 -17.22
CA VAL A 480 0.15 11.05 -16.23
C VAL A 480 1.55 11.67 -16.24
N GLU A 481 2.59 10.83 -16.24
CA GLU A 481 3.97 11.30 -16.26
C GLU A 481 4.35 11.91 -17.61
N ARG A 482 3.81 11.40 -18.73
CA ARG A 482 3.96 12.04 -20.05
C ARG A 482 3.35 13.45 -20.06
N VAL A 483 2.11 13.60 -19.59
CA VAL A 483 1.43 14.90 -19.52
C VAL A 483 2.20 15.85 -18.61
N ARG A 484 2.70 15.39 -17.46
CA ARG A 484 3.53 16.19 -16.56
C ARG A 484 4.76 16.75 -17.29
N ARG A 485 5.54 15.89 -17.95
CA ARG A 485 6.74 16.33 -18.71
C ARG A 485 6.38 17.28 -19.84
N ALA A 486 5.30 17.03 -20.56
CA ALA A 486 4.84 17.90 -21.63
C ALA A 486 4.50 19.31 -21.10
N LEU A 487 3.80 19.39 -19.97
CA LEU A 487 3.45 20.65 -19.31
C LEU A 487 4.66 21.38 -18.69
N GLU A 488 5.62 20.64 -18.14
CA GLU A 488 6.88 21.19 -17.64
C GLU A 488 7.72 21.80 -18.77
N ALA A 489 7.76 21.13 -19.94
CA ALA A 489 8.45 21.64 -21.12
C ALA A 489 7.73 22.82 -21.75
N ARG A 490 6.40 22.74 -21.86
CA ARG A 490 5.56 23.81 -22.38
C ARG A 490 4.16 23.73 -21.76
N PRO A 491 3.75 24.71 -20.95
CA PRO A 491 2.46 24.69 -20.26
C PRO A 491 1.31 25.14 -21.16
N VAL A 492 1.12 24.42 -22.27
CA VAL A 492 0.06 24.62 -23.26
C VAL A 492 -0.57 23.27 -23.57
N VAL A 493 -1.89 23.25 -23.81
CA VAL A 493 -2.58 22.03 -24.23
C VAL A 493 -2.25 21.72 -25.70
N GLY A 494 -1.22 20.90 -25.89
CA GLY A 494 -0.77 20.43 -27.20
C GLY A 494 -1.44 19.12 -27.64
N PRO A 495 -1.16 18.66 -28.87
CA PRO A 495 -1.70 17.41 -29.42
C PRO A 495 -1.37 16.18 -28.57
N GLU A 496 -0.20 16.15 -27.90
CA GLU A 496 0.21 15.07 -27.00
C GLU A 496 -0.74 14.91 -25.81
N ILE A 497 -1.14 16.02 -25.19
CA ILE A 497 -2.10 16.03 -24.07
C ILE A 497 -3.50 15.66 -24.57
N LEU A 498 -3.91 16.20 -25.72
CA LEU A 498 -5.20 15.85 -26.34
C LEU A 498 -5.29 14.38 -26.72
N GLU A 499 -4.20 13.73 -27.13
CA GLU A 499 -4.17 12.29 -27.40
C GLU A 499 -4.40 11.47 -26.14
N VAL A 500 -3.77 11.86 -25.01
CA VAL A 500 -3.98 11.22 -23.71
C VAL A 500 -5.42 11.39 -23.24
N VAL A 501 -5.95 12.62 -23.30
CA VAL A 501 -7.34 12.93 -22.91
C VAL A 501 -8.35 12.22 -23.82
N ALA A 502 -8.07 12.12 -25.13
CA ALA A 502 -8.90 11.35 -26.04
C ALA A 502 -8.91 9.86 -25.69
N ARG A 503 -7.82 9.31 -25.17
CA ARG A 503 -7.70 7.89 -24.83
C ARG A 503 -8.32 7.55 -23.47
N ARG A 504 -8.14 8.44 -22.49
CA ARG A 504 -8.66 8.32 -21.12
C ARG A 504 -9.40 9.61 -20.71
N PRO A 505 -10.62 9.81 -21.21
CA PRO A 505 -11.38 11.04 -20.97
C PRO A 505 -11.80 11.22 -19.51
N THR A 506 -11.79 10.15 -18.71
CA THR A 506 -12.19 10.17 -17.30
C THR A 506 -11.02 10.23 -16.32
N ASP A 507 -9.79 10.39 -16.79
CA ASP A 507 -8.66 10.61 -15.91
C ASP A 507 -8.66 12.03 -15.33
N HIS A 508 -9.16 12.17 -14.10
CA HIS A 508 -9.21 13.44 -13.39
C HIS A 508 -7.82 14.02 -13.08
N VAL A 509 -6.78 13.18 -12.98
CA VAL A 509 -5.41 13.62 -12.66
C VAL A 509 -4.83 14.40 -13.83
N VAL A 510 -5.05 13.93 -15.05
CA VAL A 510 -4.64 14.65 -16.27
C VAL A 510 -5.34 16.02 -16.33
N ALA A 511 -6.64 16.07 -16.05
CA ALA A 511 -7.38 17.33 -16.04
C ALA A 511 -6.84 18.32 -14.98
N LEU A 512 -6.51 17.81 -13.79
CA LEU A 512 -5.94 18.58 -12.70
C LEU A 512 -4.53 19.10 -13.01
N LEU A 513 -3.66 18.27 -13.61
CA LEU A 513 -2.32 18.68 -14.02
C LEU A 513 -2.37 19.81 -15.05
N VAL A 514 -3.24 19.68 -16.06
CA VAL A 514 -3.45 20.72 -17.07
C VAL A 514 -3.98 22.00 -16.44
N ALA A 515 -4.96 21.89 -15.52
CA ALA A 515 -5.49 23.05 -14.81
C ALA A 515 -4.39 23.78 -14.02
N ALA A 516 -3.57 23.05 -13.27
CA ALA A 516 -2.50 23.62 -12.46
C ALA A 516 -1.43 24.31 -13.31
N ALA A 517 -1.06 23.73 -14.46
CA ALA A 517 -0.07 24.33 -15.36
C ALA A 517 -0.58 25.62 -16.02
N LEU A 518 -1.89 25.71 -16.28
CA LEU A 518 -2.52 26.88 -16.91
C LEU A 518 -2.90 27.99 -15.92
N GLU A 519 -2.94 27.71 -14.61
CA GLU A 519 -3.46 28.62 -13.57
C GLU A 519 -2.90 30.05 -13.68
N ALA A 520 -1.59 30.18 -13.89
CA ALA A 520 -0.93 31.47 -13.99
C ALA A 520 -1.16 32.15 -15.36
N GLN A 521 -1.19 31.37 -16.44
CA GLN A 521 -1.09 31.83 -17.82
C GLN A 521 -2.44 32.08 -18.49
N ASP A 522 -3.38 31.15 -18.33
CA ASP A 522 -4.75 31.26 -18.83
C ASP A 522 -5.74 30.79 -17.75
N PRO A 523 -6.10 31.67 -16.80
CA PRO A 523 -7.01 31.35 -15.72
C PRO A 523 -8.39 30.88 -16.20
N LYS A 524 -8.84 31.34 -17.37
CA LYS A 524 -10.14 30.97 -17.93
C LYS A 524 -10.11 29.55 -18.46
N ALA A 525 -9.05 29.16 -19.17
CA ALA A 525 -8.84 27.77 -19.56
C ALA A 525 -8.63 26.87 -18.33
N ALA A 526 -7.81 27.30 -17.37
CA ALA A 526 -7.60 26.58 -16.11
C ALA A 526 -8.93 26.29 -15.39
N PHE A 527 -9.84 27.27 -15.32
CA PHE A 527 -11.15 27.09 -14.69
C PHE A 527 -12.00 25.99 -15.35
N ARG A 528 -11.96 25.88 -16.69
CA ARG A 528 -12.65 24.79 -17.41
C ARG A 528 -12.05 23.42 -17.08
N TRP A 529 -10.72 23.34 -17.00
CA TRP A 529 -10.02 22.10 -16.65
C TRP A 529 -10.23 21.70 -15.18
N VAL A 530 -10.29 22.67 -14.26
CA VAL A 530 -10.73 22.43 -12.88
C VAL A 530 -12.15 21.89 -12.85
N GLY A 531 -13.09 22.49 -13.59
CA GLY A 531 -14.46 22.00 -13.70
C GLY A 531 -14.54 20.57 -14.26
N ARG A 532 -13.64 20.21 -15.18
CA ARG A 532 -13.48 18.82 -15.66
C ARG A 532 -12.96 17.90 -14.55
N ALA A 533 -11.90 18.30 -13.85
CA ALA A 533 -11.35 17.51 -12.74
C ALA A 533 -12.37 17.29 -11.62
N MET A 534 -13.13 18.32 -11.23
CA MET A 534 -14.17 18.23 -10.21
C MET A 534 -15.38 17.41 -10.65
N TYR A 535 -15.73 17.40 -11.94
CA TYR A 535 -16.76 16.50 -12.45
C TYR A 535 -16.31 15.04 -12.37
N LEU A 536 -15.04 14.77 -12.72
CA LEU A 536 -14.47 13.42 -12.72
C LEU A 536 -14.09 12.90 -11.34
N ALA A 537 -13.80 13.81 -10.39
CA ALA A 537 -13.50 13.51 -9.01
C ALA A 537 -14.03 14.63 -8.09
N PRO A 538 -15.34 14.61 -7.73
CA PRO A 538 -15.98 15.65 -6.92
C PRO A 538 -15.44 15.79 -5.50
N THR A 539 -14.66 14.82 -5.05
CA THR A 539 -14.00 14.81 -3.74
C THR A 539 -12.49 15.03 -3.85
N ASP A 540 -11.97 15.48 -4.99
CA ASP A 540 -10.52 15.71 -5.13
C ASP A 540 -10.09 16.99 -4.39
N PRO A 541 -9.24 16.90 -3.34
CA PRO A 541 -8.87 18.06 -2.53
C PRO A 541 -8.03 19.09 -3.31
N GLN A 542 -7.27 18.65 -4.31
CA GLN A 542 -6.40 19.55 -5.08
C GLN A 542 -7.21 20.36 -6.09
N ALA A 543 -8.21 19.75 -6.73
CA ALA A 543 -9.14 20.41 -7.64
C ALA A 543 -9.92 21.52 -6.91
N HIS A 544 -10.44 21.24 -5.72
CA HIS A 544 -11.09 22.25 -4.88
C HIS A 544 -10.13 23.38 -4.46
N ALA A 545 -8.90 23.06 -4.07
CA ALA A 545 -7.92 24.09 -3.69
C ALA A 545 -7.52 24.99 -4.88
N LEU A 546 -7.42 24.42 -6.09
CA LEU A 546 -7.14 25.16 -7.32
C LEU A 546 -8.35 25.99 -7.78
N ALA A 547 -9.57 25.45 -7.66
CA ALA A 547 -10.81 26.20 -7.88
C ALA A 547 -10.85 27.44 -6.99
N ALA A 548 -10.53 27.26 -5.71
CA ALA A 548 -10.51 28.33 -4.72
C ALA A 548 -9.52 29.45 -5.11
N GLU A 549 -8.32 29.11 -5.59
CA GLU A 549 -7.33 30.10 -6.04
C GLU A 549 -7.80 30.88 -7.26
N LEU A 550 -8.37 30.21 -8.26
CA LEU A 550 -8.91 30.86 -9.45
C LEU A 550 -10.09 31.78 -9.10
N LEU A 551 -10.98 31.36 -8.19
CA LEU A 551 -12.09 32.16 -7.71
C LEU A 551 -11.62 33.36 -6.88
N ALA A 552 -10.63 33.17 -6.02
CA ALA A 552 -10.05 34.24 -5.21
C ALA A 552 -9.40 35.29 -6.11
N ARG A 553 -8.66 34.87 -7.14
CA ARG A 553 -8.09 35.75 -8.18
C ARG A 553 -9.17 36.49 -8.95
N ALA A 554 -10.32 35.87 -9.19
CA ALA A 554 -11.49 36.49 -9.84
C ALA A 554 -12.33 37.39 -8.91
N GLY A 555 -11.96 37.53 -7.62
CA GLY A 555 -12.69 38.33 -6.63
C GLY A 555 -13.93 37.65 -6.04
N ALA A 556 -14.20 36.39 -6.38
CA ALA A 556 -15.32 35.61 -5.86
C ALA A 556 -15.03 35.03 -4.47
N LYS A 557 -14.83 35.93 -3.49
CA LYS A 557 -14.35 35.64 -2.13
C LYS A 557 -15.11 34.51 -1.43
N THR A 558 -16.44 34.61 -1.34
CA THR A 558 -17.26 33.63 -0.60
C THR A 558 -17.20 32.24 -1.23
N GLN A 559 -17.19 32.17 -2.57
CA GLN A 559 -17.06 30.90 -3.27
C GLN A 559 -15.66 30.30 -3.08
N ALA A 560 -14.61 31.12 -3.17
CA ALA A 560 -13.24 30.68 -2.91
C ALA A 560 -13.06 30.11 -1.48
N GLN A 561 -13.66 30.76 -0.47
CA GLN A 561 -13.65 30.26 0.90
C GLN A 561 -14.37 28.92 1.04
N LEU A 562 -15.51 28.74 0.35
CA LEU A 562 -16.23 27.47 0.31
C LEU A 562 -15.37 26.36 -0.32
N GLU A 563 -14.73 26.64 -1.46
CA GLU A 563 -13.87 25.66 -2.15
C GLU A 563 -12.64 25.28 -1.32
N TYR A 564 -11.99 26.23 -0.64
CA TYR A 564 -10.93 25.90 0.32
C TYR A 564 -11.42 25.02 1.47
N ARG A 565 -12.63 25.30 1.98
CA ARG A 565 -13.24 24.48 3.04
C ARG A 565 -13.51 23.06 2.57
N LEU A 566 -13.99 22.90 1.33
CA LEU A 566 -14.18 21.60 0.70
C LEU A 566 -12.85 20.88 0.49
N ALA A 567 -11.79 21.59 0.07
CA ALA A 567 -10.46 21.00 -0.06
C ALA A 567 -10.00 20.36 1.27
N VAL A 568 -10.16 21.06 2.40
CA VAL A 568 -9.82 20.50 3.73
C VAL A 568 -10.74 19.35 4.11
N LYS A 569 -12.05 19.50 3.89
CA LYS A 569 -13.03 18.43 4.15
C LYS A 569 -12.65 17.14 3.42
N TRP A 570 -12.14 17.24 2.20
CA TRP A 570 -11.74 16.11 1.37
C TRP A 570 -10.27 15.68 1.56
N GLY A 571 -9.59 16.22 2.59
CA GLY A 571 -8.30 15.71 3.03
C GLY A 571 -7.09 16.58 2.66
N ALA A 572 -7.28 17.78 2.11
CA ALA A 572 -6.16 18.73 2.02
C ALA A 572 -5.70 19.11 3.45
N PRO A 573 -4.39 19.09 3.75
CA PRO A 573 -3.92 19.55 5.04
C PRO A 573 -4.33 21.00 5.29
N ALA A 574 -5.06 21.25 6.38
CA ALA A 574 -5.59 22.58 6.70
C ALA A 574 -4.49 23.66 6.75
N ALA A 575 -3.31 23.32 7.28
CA ALA A 575 -2.17 24.24 7.30
C ALA A 575 -1.73 24.67 5.89
N THR A 576 -1.74 23.76 4.92
CA THR A 576 -1.41 24.06 3.52
C THR A 576 -2.50 24.93 2.89
N VAL A 577 -3.76 24.62 3.14
CA VAL A 577 -4.89 25.41 2.63
C VAL A 577 -4.87 26.83 3.19
N VAL A 578 -4.67 27.00 4.50
CA VAL A 578 -4.57 28.32 5.12
C VAL A 578 -3.41 29.13 4.54
N ALA A 579 -2.25 28.51 4.31
CA ALA A 579 -1.11 29.18 3.70
C ALA A 579 -1.41 29.66 2.27
N ARG A 580 -2.16 28.87 1.47
CA ARG A 580 -2.63 29.26 0.13
C ARG A 580 -3.66 30.39 0.20
N ALA A 581 -4.66 30.24 1.08
CA ALA A 581 -5.72 31.24 1.29
C ALA A 581 -5.17 32.60 1.77
N ALA A 582 -4.11 32.60 2.57
CA ALA A 582 -3.44 33.82 3.08
C ALA A 582 -2.77 34.69 2.00
N ARG A 583 -2.60 34.16 0.77
CA ARG A 583 -2.15 34.96 -0.39
C ARG A 583 -3.24 35.93 -0.84
N TRP A 584 -4.51 35.60 -0.58
CA TRP A 584 -5.69 36.33 -1.04
C TRP A 584 -6.45 37.01 0.09
N PHE A 585 -6.48 36.40 1.28
CA PHE A 585 -7.22 36.87 2.44
C PHE A 585 -6.29 37.30 3.55
N ARG A 586 -6.42 38.56 4.00
CA ARG A 586 -5.63 39.11 5.09
C ARG A 586 -6.34 38.99 6.44
N ALA A 587 -7.65 39.24 6.50
CA ALA A 587 -8.38 39.21 7.76
C ALA A 587 -8.45 37.78 8.34
N PRO A 588 -8.26 37.58 9.65
CA PRO A 588 -8.38 36.27 10.28
C PRO A 588 -9.74 35.60 10.04
N GLU A 589 -10.82 36.37 10.05
CA GLU A 589 -12.19 35.91 9.82
C GLU A 589 -12.35 35.30 8.44
N ASP A 590 -11.65 35.85 7.44
CA ASP A 590 -11.68 35.35 6.08
C ASP A 590 -10.92 34.02 5.94
N LEU A 591 -9.85 33.84 6.71
CA LEU A 591 -9.10 32.59 6.78
C LEU A 591 -9.87 31.52 7.54
N LEU A 592 -10.58 31.90 8.62
CA LEU A 592 -11.48 31.01 9.34
C LEU A 592 -12.62 30.53 8.45
N ALA A 593 -13.19 31.42 7.64
CA ALA A 593 -14.19 31.04 6.65
C ALA A 593 -13.62 30.08 5.59
N ALA A 594 -12.33 30.10 5.29
CA ALA A 594 -11.71 29.20 4.31
C ALA A 594 -11.44 27.78 4.82
N VAL A 595 -11.68 27.48 6.10
CA VAL A 595 -11.46 26.14 6.68
C VAL A 595 -12.68 25.64 7.46
N PRO A 596 -12.84 24.31 7.64
CA PRO A 596 -13.84 23.77 8.54
C PRO A 596 -13.59 24.22 9.97
N GLU A 597 -14.65 24.40 10.77
CA GLU A 597 -14.51 24.87 12.16
C GLU A 597 -13.63 23.96 13.01
N THR A 598 -13.70 22.64 12.77
CA THR A 598 -12.86 21.61 13.42
C THR A 598 -11.36 21.83 13.17
N GLU A 599 -10.99 22.51 12.08
CA GLU A 599 -9.61 22.77 11.66
C GLU A 599 -9.19 24.23 11.87
N ALA A 600 -10.00 25.05 12.56
CA ALA A 600 -9.73 26.47 12.80
C ALA A 600 -8.40 26.74 13.53
N HIS A 601 -7.89 25.78 14.30
CA HIS A 601 -6.57 25.86 14.93
C HIS A 601 -5.44 26.08 13.92
N ALA A 602 -5.61 25.65 12.65
CA ALA A 602 -4.64 25.85 11.58
C ALA A 602 -4.48 27.34 11.22
N VAL A 603 -5.55 28.14 11.35
CA VAL A 603 -5.52 29.60 11.16
C VAL A 603 -4.73 30.26 12.27
N VAL A 604 -5.01 29.93 13.54
CA VAL A 604 -4.24 30.44 14.69
C VAL A 604 -2.77 30.07 14.52
N ALA A 605 -2.47 28.83 14.16
CA ALA A 605 -1.12 28.37 13.91
C ALA A 605 -0.41 29.17 12.80
N HIS A 606 -1.11 29.52 11.72
CA HIS A 606 -0.57 30.33 10.63
C HIS A 606 -0.27 31.77 11.10
N LEU A 607 -1.19 32.41 11.81
CA LEU A 607 -1.02 33.76 12.36
C LEU A 607 0.16 33.80 13.34
N THR A 608 0.28 32.80 14.21
CA THR A 608 1.41 32.65 15.13
C THR A 608 2.71 32.57 14.33
N ARG A 609 2.82 31.65 13.35
CA ARG A 609 4.05 31.49 12.55
C ARG A 609 4.46 32.76 11.80
N THR A 610 3.49 33.49 11.26
CA THR A 610 3.70 34.74 10.51
C THR A 610 3.94 35.97 11.39
N GLY A 611 3.89 35.84 12.72
CA GLY A 611 4.17 36.93 13.66
C GLY A 611 2.99 37.85 13.94
N ARG A 612 1.78 37.52 13.47
CA ARG A 612 0.53 38.24 13.75
C ARG A 612 -0.03 37.80 15.11
N LEU A 613 0.74 38.05 16.16
CA LEU A 613 0.57 37.42 17.48
C LEU A 613 -0.68 37.91 18.21
N GLU A 614 -0.99 39.21 18.17
CA GLU A 614 -2.19 39.77 18.79
C GLU A 614 -3.47 39.18 18.18
N GLU A 615 -3.51 39.10 16.84
CA GLU A 615 -4.64 38.50 16.12
C GLU A 615 -4.77 37.00 16.41
N ALA A 616 -3.64 36.28 16.47
CA ALA A 616 -3.62 34.86 16.82
C ALA A 616 -4.20 34.62 18.23
N LEU A 617 -3.82 35.47 19.19
CA LEU A 617 -4.32 35.42 20.57
C LEU A 617 -5.81 35.73 20.65
N ALA A 618 -6.25 36.84 20.05
CA ALA A 618 -7.65 37.26 20.07
C ALA A 618 -8.57 36.19 19.43
N VAL A 619 -8.18 35.68 18.26
CA VAL A 619 -8.94 34.64 17.56
C VAL A 619 -8.92 33.32 18.34
N GLY A 620 -7.75 32.90 18.82
CA GLY A 620 -7.61 31.66 19.60
C GLY A 620 -8.47 31.67 20.86
N GLN A 621 -8.43 32.74 21.65
CA GLN A 621 -9.24 32.91 22.86
C GLN A 621 -10.74 32.92 22.55
N ARG A 622 -11.18 33.63 21.50
CA ARG A 622 -12.58 33.64 21.07
C ARG A 622 -13.07 32.25 20.67
N LEU A 623 -12.27 31.50 19.92
CA LEU A 623 -12.62 30.13 19.51
C LEU A 623 -12.64 29.16 20.70
N LEU A 624 -11.74 29.34 21.68
CA LEU A 624 -11.69 28.56 22.91
C LEU A 624 -12.89 28.82 23.83
N ALA A 625 -13.48 30.02 23.81
CA ALA A 625 -14.71 30.28 24.57
C ALA A 625 -15.87 29.35 24.17
N GLY A 626 -15.97 28.99 22.89
CA GLY A 626 -16.93 28.00 22.39
C GLY A 626 -16.45 26.55 22.44
N ARG A 627 -15.12 26.33 22.50
CA ARG A 627 -14.48 25.00 22.47
C ARG A 627 -13.33 24.89 23.48
N PRO A 628 -13.62 24.93 24.80
CA PRO A 628 -12.57 24.95 25.82
C PRO A 628 -11.72 23.66 25.84
N GLY A 629 -12.27 22.54 25.34
CA GLY A 629 -11.59 21.25 25.23
C GLY A 629 -10.75 21.04 23.97
N ASP A 630 -10.63 22.02 23.07
CA ASP A 630 -9.86 21.85 21.83
C ASP A 630 -8.36 21.93 22.11
N ALA A 631 -7.77 20.76 22.33
CA ALA A 631 -6.37 20.56 22.60
C ALA A 631 -5.45 21.26 21.55
N LYS A 632 -5.73 21.11 20.25
CA LYS A 632 -4.88 21.68 19.19
C LYS A 632 -4.95 23.21 19.22
N LEU A 633 -6.13 23.76 19.44
CA LEU A 633 -6.35 25.20 19.54
C LEU A 633 -5.67 25.78 20.80
N LEU A 634 -5.78 25.12 21.95
CA LEU A 634 -5.05 25.48 23.18
C LEU A 634 -3.54 25.55 22.93
N HIS A 635 -2.99 24.56 22.23
CA HIS A 635 -1.56 24.51 21.92
C HIS A 635 -1.10 25.70 21.06
N TRP A 636 -1.79 26.00 19.96
CA TRP A 636 -1.38 27.08 19.06
C TRP A 636 -1.66 28.48 19.62
N THR A 637 -2.68 28.62 20.47
CA THR A 637 -2.95 29.88 21.20
C THR A 637 -1.91 30.10 22.29
N ALA A 638 -1.50 29.05 23.01
CA ALA A 638 -0.39 29.13 23.97
C ALA A 638 0.93 29.50 23.27
N GLU A 639 1.21 28.92 22.11
CA GLU A 639 2.39 29.28 21.30
C GLU A 639 2.36 30.76 20.87
N ALA A 640 1.17 31.30 20.57
CA ALA A 640 1.01 32.73 20.29
C ALA A 640 1.33 33.59 21.52
N ALA A 641 0.80 33.21 22.70
CA ALA A 641 1.03 33.92 23.96
C ALA A 641 2.52 33.93 24.34
N LEU A 642 3.18 32.78 24.22
CA LEU A 642 4.61 32.62 24.46
C LEU A 642 5.42 33.59 23.59
N ARG A 643 5.15 33.62 22.30
CA ARG A 643 5.88 34.48 21.36
C ARG A 643 5.54 35.95 21.52
N ALA A 644 4.34 36.27 22.02
CA ALA A 644 3.92 37.63 22.35
C ALA A 644 4.53 38.12 23.67
N GLY A 645 5.07 37.21 24.50
CA GLY A 645 5.57 37.53 25.84
C GLY A 645 4.45 37.70 26.88
N ASP A 646 3.22 37.27 26.58
CA ASP A 646 2.09 37.31 27.52
C ASP A 646 2.13 36.09 28.44
N ALA A 647 2.88 36.23 29.54
CA ALA A 647 3.09 35.17 30.52
C ALA A 647 1.78 34.74 31.21
N ASP A 648 0.86 35.67 31.46
CA ASP A 648 -0.41 35.41 32.12
C ASP A 648 -1.34 34.58 31.24
N ALA A 649 -1.49 34.95 29.96
CA ALA A 649 -2.27 34.18 29.01
C ALA A 649 -1.64 32.80 28.78
N LEU A 650 -0.31 32.73 28.65
CA LEU A 650 0.41 31.46 28.48
C LEU A 650 0.16 30.51 29.66
N GLN A 651 0.23 31.02 30.90
CA GLN A 651 -0.04 30.21 32.08
C GLN A 651 -1.47 29.66 32.06
N ARG A 652 -2.48 30.51 31.88
CA ARG A 652 -3.89 30.07 31.84
C ARG A 652 -4.14 29.02 30.76
N LEU A 653 -3.60 29.23 29.54
CA LEU A 653 -3.78 28.31 28.42
C LEU A 653 -3.06 26.97 28.65
N ALA A 654 -1.89 27.00 29.28
CA ALA A 654 -1.14 25.80 29.61
C ALA A 654 -1.81 24.99 30.73
N GLU A 655 -2.36 25.65 31.75
CA GLU A 655 -3.18 25.01 32.80
C GLU A 655 -4.42 24.34 32.20
N ALA A 656 -5.15 25.06 31.34
CA ALA A 656 -6.29 24.50 30.60
C ALA A 656 -5.88 23.30 29.74
N ARG A 657 -4.72 23.34 29.06
CA ARG A 657 -4.23 22.21 28.27
C ARG A 657 -3.93 20.98 29.13
N VAL A 658 -3.35 21.17 30.30
CA VAL A 658 -3.10 20.07 31.25
C VAL A 658 -4.41 19.50 31.81
N GLN A 659 -5.44 20.32 32.00
CA GLN A 659 -6.76 19.83 32.42
C GLN A 659 -7.44 18.99 31.33
N VAL A 660 -7.38 19.45 30.08
CA VAL A 660 -7.98 18.76 28.92
C VAL A 660 -7.27 17.45 28.60
N ASP A 661 -5.93 17.45 28.69
CA ASP A 661 -5.11 16.31 28.31
C ASP A 661 -3.92 16.17 29.29
N PRO A 662 -4.16 15.57 30.49
CA PRO A 662 -3.14 15.45 31.54
C PRO A 662 -1.95 14.56 31.17
N GLU A 663 -2.08 13.75 30.12
CA GLU A 663 -1.05 12.82 29.66
C GLU A 663 -0.16 13.43 28.58
N ALA A 664 -0.54 14.57 27.99
CA ALA A 664 0.23 15.21 26.95
C ALA A 664 1.41 16.05 27.49
N PRO A 665 2.65 15.79 27.03
CA PRO A 665 3.83 16.57 27.39
C PRO A 665 3.69 18.07 27.13
N ARG A 666 3.00 18.45 26.05
CA ARG A 666 2.92 19.84 25.57
C ARG A 666 2.33 20.81 26.60
N GLY A 667 1.35 20.38 27.41
CA GLY A 667 0.78 21.25 28.45
C GLY A 667 1.82 21.62 29.51
N TYR A 668 2.59 20.63 29.99
CA TYR A 668 3.64 20.84 30.98
C TYR A 668 4.84 21.63 30.43
N LEU A 669 5.19 21.45 29.15
CA LEU A 669 6.22 22.26 28.48
C LEU A 669 5.81 23.74 28.42
N HIS A 670 4.56 24.03 28.10
CA HIS A 670 4.03 25.40 28.09
C HIS A 670 3.96 26.00 29.51
N LEU A 671 3.56 25.23 30.52
CA LEU A 671 3.60 25.65 31.93
C LEU A 671 5.02 25.97 32.40
N PHE A 672 5.98 25.11 32.04
CA PHE A 672 7.38 25.33 32.32
C PHE A 672 7.86 26.67 31.72
N GLN A 673 7.51 26.94 30.47
CA GLN A 673 7.90 28.19 29.81
C GLN A 673 7.23 29.41 30.46
N ALA A 674 5.94 29.32 30.82
CA ALA A 674 5.21 30.38 31.50
C ALA A 674 5.86 30.78 32.82
N ARG A 675 6.06 29.80 33.71
CA ARG A 675 6.64 30.03 35.05
C ARG A 675 8.09 30.49 34.98
N ARG A 676 8.84 29.96 34.02
CA ARG A 676 10.22 30.40 33.76
C ARG A 676 10.28 31.84 33.30
N ALA A 677 9.35 32.29 32.44
CA ALA A 677 9.25 33.69 32.03
C ALA A 677 8.83 34.61 33.20
N ALA A 678 8.00 34.11 34.11
CA ALA A 678 7.62 34.79 35.35
C ALA A 678 8.71 34.79 36.45
N GLY A 679 9.86 34.15 36.20
CA GLY A 679 10.96 34.04 37.18
C GLY A 679 10.78 32.94 38.24
N ASP A 680 9.67 32.21 38.23
CA ASP A 680 9.41 31.07 39.11
C ASP A 680 10.08 29.79 38.58
N LEU A 681 11.39 29.69 38.79
CA LEU A 681 12.18 28.55 38.34
C LEU A 681 11.77 27.24 39.05
N ASP A 682 11.48 27.30 40.36
CA ASP A 682 11.12 26.10 41.12
C ASP A 682 9.76 25.56 40.67
N GLY A 683 8.78 26.43 40.44
CA GLY A 683 7.49 26.04 39.87
C GLY A 683 7.58 25.59 38.41
N ALA A 684 8.50 26.15 37.61
CA ALA A 684 8.76 25.68 36.25
C ALA A 684 9.29 24.24 36.24
N LEU A 685 10.30 23.94 37.07
CA LEU A 685 10.84 22.59 37.22
C LEU A 685 9.79 21.62 37.79
N ALA A 686 8.95 22.08 38.71
CA ALA A 686 7.83 21.30 39.24
C ALA A 686 6.82 20.91 38.15
N ALA A 687 6.54 21.78 37.18
CA ALA A 687 5.65 21.47 36.06
C ALA A 687 6.20 20.33 35.19
N LEU A 688 7.50 20.32 34.87
CA LEU A 688 8.12 19.23 34.11
C LEU A 688 8.12 17.91 34.89
N ARG A 689 8.41 17.97 36.20
CA ARG A 689 8.34 16.79 37.09
C ARG A 689 6.92 16.23 37.19
N ALA A 690 5.91 17.10 37.25
CA ALA A 690 4.50 16.69 37.25
C ALA A 690 4.13 15.96 35.96
N GLY A 691 4.60 16.43 34.80
CA GLY A 691 4.43 15.73 33.53
C GLY A 691 5.13 14.37 33.50
N LEU A 692 6.36 14.29 34.01
CA LEU A 692 7.09 13.02 34.13
C LEU A 692 6.46 12.05 35.14
N ALA A 693 5.73 12.54 36.15
CA ALA A 693 4.97 11.69 37.06
C ALA A 693 3.76 11.05 36.36
N ARG A 694 3.17 11.73 35.37
CA ARG A 694 2.11 11.17 34.51
C ARG A 694 2.67 10.20 33.48
N ARG A 695 3.78 10.59 32.81
CA ARG A 695 4.51 9.76 31.86
C ARG A 695 5.97 9.58 32.24
N PRO A 696 6.28 8.57 33.07
CA PRO A 696 7.65 8.24 33.43
C PRO A 696 8.51 8.00 32.19
N GLY A 697 9.61 8.74 32.07
CA GLY A 697 10.56 8.57 30.97
C GLY A 697 10.13 9.18 29.63
N ASP A 698 9.13 10.07 29.58
CA ASP A 698 8.83 10.80 28.35
C ASP A 698 10.08 11.56 27.84
N PRO A 699 10.54 11.32 26.60
CA PRO A 699 11.80 11.91 26.15
C PRO A 699 11.77 13.43 26.00
N GLU A 700 10.63 14.03 25.62
CA GLU A 700 10.54 15.48 25.44
C GLU A 700 10.62 16.19 26.80
N LEU A 701 9.87 15.71 27.79
CA LEU A 701 9.92 16.24 29.16
C LEU A 701 11.27 16.01 29.83
N SER A 702 11.88 14.83 29.66
CA SER A 702 13.19 14.51 30.24
C SER A 702 14.29 15.42 29.70
N LEU A 703 14.30 15.66 28.38
CA LEU A 703 15.26 16.57 27.75
C LEU A 703 15.05 18.02 28.19
N ALA A 704 13.79 18.48 28.30
CA ALA A 704 13.46 19.81 28.79
C ALA A 704 13.92 20.01 30.25
N LEU A 705 13.66 19.02 31.11
CA LEU A 705 14.04 19.06 32.53
C LEU A 705 15.56 19.04 32.71
N ALA A 706 16.25 18.12 32.04
CA ALA A 706 17.71 18.05 32.09
C ALA A 706 18.37 19.35 31.62
N ARG A 707 17.85 19.96 30.55
CA ARG A 707 18.34 21.25 30.04
C ARG A 707 18.12 22.38 31.04
N ALA A 708 16.94 22.44 31.66
CA ALA A 708 16.62 23.46 32.66
C ALA A 708 17.48 23.31 33.93
N LEU A 709 17.70 22.07 34.38
CA LEU A 709 18.58 21.78 35.53
C LEU A 709 20.03 22.19 35.28
N LEU A 710 20.56 21.94 34.07
CA LEU A 710 21.92 22.36 33.71
C LEU A 710 22.05 23.88 33.60
N ARG A 711 21.14 24.53 32.88
CA ARG A 711 21.28 25.94 32.50
C ARG A 711 20.81 26.90 33.57
N ASP A 712 19.64 26.65 34.12
CA ASP A 712 18.93 27.62 34.96
C ASP A 712 19.18 27.32 36.45
N ARG A 713 19.11 26.04 36.86
CA ARG A 713 19.35 25.63 38.25
C ARG A 713 20.82 25.37 38.58
N LYS A 714 21.66 25.15 37.55
CA LYS A 714 23.07 24.75 37.66
C LYS A 714 23.29 23.50 38.51
N ASP A 715 22.38 22.53 38.39
CA ASP A 715 22.44 21.22 39.04
C ASP A 715 22.73 20.10 38.02
N PRO A 716 24.01 19.86 37.69
CA PRO A 716 24.38 18.84 36.72
C PRO A 716 24.18 17.42 37.23
N ARG A 717 24.09 17.19 38.56
CA ARG A 717 23.82 15.86 39.13
C ARG A 717 22.39 15.43 38.83
N ALA A 718 21.42 16.30 39.14
CA ALA A 718 20.01 16.02 38.87
C ALA A 718 19.72 15.92 37.36
N ALA A 719 20.39 16.71 36.54
CA ALA A 719 20.27 16.62 35.08
C ALA A 719 20.75 15.27 34.54
N LEU A 720 21.90 14.78 35.01
CA LEU A 720 22.43 13.47 34.62
C LEU A 720 21.49 12.34 35.03
N ALA A 721 21.00 12.36 36.28
CA ALA A 721 20.05 11.36 36.79
C ALA A 721 18.76 11.31 35.95
N THR A 722 18.24 12.48 35.55
CA THR A 722 17.06 12.58 34.68
C THR A 722 17.29 11.92 33.31
N LEU A 723 18.48 12.13 32.72
CA LEU A 723 18.83 11.53 31.42
C LEU A 723 19.06 10.02 31.50
N GLU A 724 19.58 9.51 32.62
CA GLU A 724 19.82 8.08 32.83
C GLU A 724 18.53 7.29 33.05
N GLN A 725 17.49 7.94 33.58
CA GLN A 725 16.14 7.36 33.72
C GLN A 725 15.32 7.42 32.41
N MET A 726 15.82 8.11 31.39
CA MET A 726 15.13 8.22 30.10
C MET A 726 15.33 6.94 29.26
N PRO A 727 14.25 6.28 28.79
CA PRO A 727 14.34 5.12 27.92
C PRO A 727 14.98 5.47 26.56
N LEU A 728 15.52 4.45 25.90
CA LEU A 728 16.12 4.58 24.57
C LEU A 728 15.06 4.95 23.53
N SER A 729 15.11 6.19 23.01
CA SER A 729 14.22 6.64 21.94
C SER A 729 14.61 6.09 20.57
N ARG A 730 13.63 5.71 19.75
CA ARG A 730 13.86 5.33 18.34
C ARG A 730 14.26 6.53 17.47
N GLN A 731 13.90 7.75 17.88
CA GLN A 731 14.20 8.95 17.10
C GLN A 731 15.66 9.38 17.28
N THR A 732 16.42 9.43 16.18
CA THR A 732 17.83 9.82 16.18
C THR A 732 18.05 11.22 16.75
N GLY A 733 17.19 12.19 16.43
CA GLY A 733 17.30 13.55 16.95
C GLY A 733 17.25 13.63 18.49
N ILE A 734 16.33 12.89 19.11
CA ILE A 734 16.20 12.82 20.58
C ILE A 734 17.43 12.16 21.20
N ARG A 735 17.91 11.04 20.63
CA ARG A 735 19.14 10.37 21.10
C ARG A 735 20.36 11.28 21.05
N VAL A 736 20.52 12.05 19.97
CA VAL A 736 21.62 13.03 19.83
C VAL A 736 21.52 14.10 20.91
N GLN A 737 20.34 14.70 21.10
CA GLN A 737 20.15 15.72 22.14
C GLN A 737 20.41 15.19 23.55
N ALA A 738 19.97 13.97 23.84
CA ALA A 738 20.22 13.31 25.13
C ALA A 738 21.71 13.13 25.41
N GLN A 739 22.47 12.64 24.42
CA GLN A 739 23.92 12.46 24.55
C GLN A 739 24.67 13.78 24.68
N VAL A 740 24.24 14.84 23.98
CA VAL A 740 24.81 16.18 24.15
C VAL A 740 24.57 16.72 25.56
N LEU A 741 23.33 16.64 26.08
CA LEU A 741 23.03 17.10 27.44
C LEU A 741 23.75 16.23 28.50
N ARG A 742 23.91 14.93 28.25
CA ARG A 742 24.66 14.02 29.12
C ARG A 742 26.13 14.41 29.18
N GLY A 743 26.74 14.69 28.03
CA GLY A 743 28.12 15.18 27.95
C GLY A 743 28.31 16.49 28.70
N GLN A 744 27.38 17.44 28.56
CA GLN A 744 27.42 18.71 29.29
C GLN A 744 27.29 18.52 30.80
N ALA A 745 26.40 17.65 31.26
CA ALA A 745 26.24 17.33 32.68
C ALA A 745 27.50 16.68 33.25
N LEU A 746 28.07 15.69 32.56
CA LEU A 746 29.29 15.00 32.97
C LEU A 746 30.50 15.96 33.01
N GLN A 747 30.61 16.86 32.03
CA GLN A 747 31.65 17.87 32.00
C GLN A 747 31.55 18.83 33.20
N ALA A 748 30.35 19.31 33.52
CA ALA A 748 30.13 20.15 34.70
C ALA A 748 30.40 19.43 36.03
N LEU A 749 30.37 18.09 36.04
CA LEU A 749 30.74 17.25 37.20
C LEU A 749 32.23 16.89 37.25
N GLY A 750 33.04 17.35 36.28
CA GLY A 750 34.46 16.99 36.19
C GLY A 750 34.72 15.56 35.69
N ARG A 751 33.69 14.85 35.21
CA ARG A 751 33.79 13.49 34.66
C ARG A 751 34.20 13.53 33.18
N SER A 752 35.38 14.09 32.91
CA SER A 752 35.83 14.49 31.57
C SER A 752 35.87 13.33 30.56
N LYS A 753 36.36 12.16 30.95
CA LYS A 753 36.43 10.99 30.06
C LYS A 753 35.05 10.57 29.55
N GLU A 754 34.08 10.48 30.44
CA GLU A 754 32.71 10.07 30.12
C GLU A 754 31.96 11.16 29.34
N ALA A 755 32.25 12.44 29.61
CA ALA A 755 31.73 13.55 28.81
C ALA A 755 32.19 13.44 27.35
N GLY A 756 33.48 13.17 27.12
CA GLY A 756 34.02 12.91 25.78
C GLY A 756 33.36 11.71 25.08
N ASP A 757 33.08 10.62 25.81
CA ASP A 757 32.37 9.45 25.26
C ASP A 757 30.94 9.78 24.82
N ALA A 758 30.22 10.56 25.62
CA ALA A 758 28.86 11.01 25.31
C ALA A 758 28.85 11.90 24.05
N PHE A 759 29.76 12.88 23.95
CA PHE A 759 29.87 13.73 22.76
C PHE A 759 30.27 12.95 21.51
N ARG A 760 31.24 12.04 21.59
CA ARG A 760 31.60 11.15 20.46
C ARG A 760 30.44 10.27 20.02
N THR A 761 29.62 9.80 20.96
CA THR A 761 28.39 9.05 20.65
C THR A 761 27.38 9.93 19.92
N ALA A 762 27.19 11.19 20.33
CA ALA A 762 26.33 12.14 19.64
C ALA A 762 26.81 12.42 18.19
N VAL A 763 28.12 12.50 17.96
CA VAL A 763 28.72 12.63 16.61
C VAL A 763 28.47 11.38 15.76
N ARG A 764 28.65 10.17 16.31
CA ARG A 764 28.35 8.91 15.58
C ARG A 764 26.88 8.79 15.18
N LEU A 765 25.96 9.25 16.03
CA LEU A 765 24.52 9.22 15.77
C LEU A 765 24.09 10.23 14.70
N ALA A 766 24.81 11.35 14.55
CA ALA A 766 24.53 12.39 13.57
C ALA A 766 25.82 12.85 12.87
N PRO A 767 26.36 12.05 11.92
CA PRO A 767 27.64 12.31 11.29
C PRO A 767 27.66 13.56 10.40
N ASP A 768 26.52 14.19 10.11
CA ASP A 768 26.47 15.45 9.34
C ASP A 768 26.11 16.67 10.20
N ALA A 769 25.79 16.49 11.48
CA ALA A 769 25.38 17.58 12.34
C ALA A 769 26.59 18.36 12.91
N LEU A 770 26.53 19.68 12.81
CA LEU A 770 27.54 20.58 13.37
C LEU A 770 27.50 20.61 14.91
N GLY A 771 26.30 20.63 15.48
CA GLY A 771 26.09 20.83 16.92
C GLY A 771 26.91 19.88 17.81
N PRO A 772 26.79 18.55 17.64
CA PRO A 772 27.56 17.59 18.44
C PRO A 772 29.09 17.73 18.31
N ARG A 773 29.60 18.09 17.12
CA ARG A 773 31.04 18.30 16.88
C ARG A 773 31.55 19.55 17.56
N LEU A 774 30.80 20.65 17.45
CA LEU A 774 31.12 21.88 18.16
C LEU A 774 31.16 21.63 19.67
N ARG A 775 30.23 20.84 20.21
CA ARG A 775 30.26 20.46 21.63
C ARG A 775 31.45 19.57 22.01
N LEU A 776 31.89 18.69 21.11
CA LEU A 776 33.10 17.89 21.31
C LEU A 776 34.37 18.76 21.29
N GLY A 777 34.45 19.74 20.37
CA GLY A 777 35.55 20.71 20.34
C GLY A 777 35.55 21.62 21.57
N ASP A 778 34.38 22.16 21.95
CA ASP A 778 34.20 22.98 23.16
C ASP A 778 34.68 22.19 24.41
N HIS A 779 34.44 20.88 24.43
CA HIS A 779 34.87 19.98 25.49
C HIS A 779 36.40 19.83 25.55
N TYR A 780 37.07 19.53 24.43
CA TYR A 780 38.54 19.43 24.38
C TYR A 780 39.22 20.74 24.72
N GLN A 781 38.67 21.86 24.23
CA GLN A 781 39.18 23.19 24.55
C GLN A 781 39.09 23.47 26.05
N ALA A 782 38.00 23.06 26.72
CA ALA A 782 37.87 23.19 28.17
C ALA A 782 38.87 22.32 28.97
N LEU A 783 39.40 21.25 28.37
CA LEU A 783 40.46 20.42 28.95
C LEU A 783 41.88 20.94 28.66
N GLY A 784 42.01 21.99 27.84
CA GLY A 784 43.30 22.50 27.37
C GLY A 784 43.94 21.63 26.27
N ASP A 785 43.20 20.66 25.72
CA ASP A 785 43.62 19.86 24.57
C ASP A 785 43.24 20.60 23.29
N TYR A 786 43.99 21.67 23.01
CA TYR A 786 43.69 22.55 21.88
C TYR A 786 43.89 21.87 20.52
N GLU A 787 44.76 20.87 20.41
CA GLU A 787 44.96 20.10 19.18
C GLU A 787 43.71 19.29 18.83
N ALA A 788 43.19 18.50 19.78
CA ALA A 788 41.97 17.73 19.57
C ALA A 788 40.73 18.64 19.36
N ALA A 789 40.72 19.82 20.00
CA ALA A 789 39.67 20.81 19.77
C ALA A 789 39.69 21.35 18.34
N LEU A 790 40.87 21.68 17.80
CA LEU A 790 41.03 22.16 16.42
C LEU A 790 40.61 21.12 15.40
N ASP A 791 40.94 19.85 15.61
CA ASP A 791 40.51 18.76 14.73
C ASP A 791 38.97 18.63 14.69
N ALA A 792 38.33 18.68 15.86
CA ALA A 792 36.86 18.64 15.95
C ALA A 792 36.20 19.85 15.29
N TYR A 793 36.78 21.05 15.41
CA TYR A 793 36.27 22.25 14.76
C TYR A 793 36.50 22.27 13.25
N ARG A 794 37.65 21.79 12.76
CA ARG A 794 37.90 21.63 11.31
C ARG A 794 36.95 20.62 10.69
N ASP A 795 36.67 19.52 11.39
CA ASP A 795 35.65 18.55 10.97
C ASP A 795 34.24 19.16 10.95
N ALA A 796 33.92 20.06 11.88
CA ALA A 796 32.68 20.84 11.82
C ALA A 796 32.67 21.82 10.64
N LEU A 797 33.76 22.53 10.38
CA LEU A 797 33.86 23.52 9.30
C LEU A 797 33.60 22.88 7.93
N ALA A 798 34.15 21.68 7.69
CA ALA A 798 33.94 20.91 6.47
C ALA A 798 32.46 20.55 6.19
N ARG A 799 31.58 20.62 7.19
CA ARG A 799 30.15 20.29 7.09
C ARG A 799 29.23 21.51 7.15
N ALA A 800 29.78 22.71 7.25
CA ALA A 800 29.01 23.95 7.31
C ALA A 800 28.36 24.28 5.95
N ARG A 801 27.05 24.50 5.95
CA ARG A 801 26.24 24.70 4.73
C ARG A 801 25.81 26.15 4.49
N SER A 802 26.16 27.06 5.41
CA SER A 802 25.85 28.49 5.31
C SER A 802 27.00 29.33 5.86
N ASP A 803 27.10 30.57 5.39
CA ASP A 803 28.18 31.49 5.81
C ASP A 803 28.10 31.81 7.30
N ALA A 804 26.90 31.94 7.86
CA ALA A 804 26.70 32.13 9.29
C ALA A 804 27.22 30.94 10.13
N GLN A 805 27.10 29.71 9.62
CA GLN A 805 27.65 28.53 10.28
C GLN A 805 29.18 28.49 10.20
N ARG A 806 29.76 28.84 9.04
CA ARG A 806 31.21 28.89 8.85
C ARG A 806 31.86 29.91 9.77
N ALA A 807 31.35 31.14 9.78
CA ALA A 807 31.84 32.21 10.65
C ALA A 807 31.78 31.83 12.15
N SER A 808 30.72 31.13 12.57
CA SER A 808 30.59 30.63 13.95
C SER A 808 31.62 29.54 14.32
N VAL A 809 32.01 28.71 13.35
CA VAL A 809 33.03 27.67 13.55
C VAL A 809 34.44 28.27 13.52
N GLU A 810 34.72 29.17 12.58
CA GLU A 810 35.99 29.89 12.44
C GLU A 810 36.33 30.68 13.71
N ALA A 811 35.36 31.37 14.30
CA ALA A 811 35.56 32.07 15.57
C ALA A 811 36.01 31.15 16.73
N ARG A 812 35.60 29.88 16.71
CA ARG A 812 36.04 28.86 17.70
C ARG A 812 37.44 28.32 17.38
N ILE A 813 37.76 28.16 16.10
CA ILE A 813 39.11 27.79 15.64
C ILE A 813 40.11 28.87 16.10
N ASP A 814 39.85 30.15 15.81
CA ASP A 814 40.71 31.26 16.21
C ASP A 814 40.92 31.31 17.74
N ALA A 815 39.86 31.02 18.51
CA ALA A 815 39.95 30.95 19.96
C ALA A 815 40.84 29.78 20.44
N ALA A 816 40.73 28.61 19.82
CA ALA A 816 41.56 27.45 20.14
C ALA A 816 43.02 27.62 19.70
N GLU A 817 43.28 28.25 18.55
CA GLU A 817 44.65 28.53 18.07
C GLU A 817 45.39 29.50 19.00
N ARG A 818 44.70 30.56 19.46
CA ARG A 818 45.26 31.47 20.49
C ARG A 818 45.56 30.74 21.80
N GLY A 819 44.68 29.81 22.21
CA GLY A 819 44.88 28.97 23.39
C GLY A 819 46.10 28.05 23.25
N LEU A 820 46.28 27.42 22.09
CA LEU A 820 47.42 26.57 21.79
C LEU A 820 48.74 27.36 21.81
N ALA A 821 48.78 28.52 21.15
CA ALA A 821 49.95 29.39 21.13
C ALA A 821 50.36 29.85 22.55
N ALA A 822 49.39 30.22 23.39
CA ALA A 822 49.64 30.57 24.78
C ALA A 822 50.18 29.38 25.59
N LEU A 823 49.65 28.17 25.37
CA LEU A 823 50.13 26.95 26.02
C LEU A 823 51.56 26.59 25.60
N GLU A 824 51.91 26.74 24.33
CA GLU A 824 53.26 26.53 23.83
C GLU A 824 54.27 27.53 24.41
N GLN A 825 53.90 28.81 24.49
CA GLN A 825 54.72 29.83 25.13
C GLN A 825 54.95 29.53 26.62
N TYR A 826 53.90 29.11 27.34
CA TYR A 826 54.01 28.67 28.73
C TYR A 826 54.93 27.45 28.88
N ARG A 827 54.80 26.43 28.01
CA ARG A 827 55.67 25.25 28.01
C ARG A 827 57.14 25.63 27.76
N ARG A 828 57.41 26.57 26.85
CA ARG A 828 58.76 27.09 26.57
C ARG A 828 59.33 27.86 27.76
N ALA A 829 58.54 28.74 28.38
CA ALA A 829 58.96 29.48 29.57
C ALA A 829 59.29 28.55 30.75
N ARG A 830 58.45 27.54 31.00
CA ARG A 830 58.68 26.54 32.05
C ARG A 830 59.88 25.64 31.76
N ALA A 831 60.17 25.33 30.50
CA ALA A 831 61.38 24.58 30.11
C ALA A 831 62.66 25.41 30.30
N LEU A 832 62.58 26.74 30.16
CA LEU A 832 63.69 27.66 30.42
C LEU A 832 63.93 27.88 31.93
N GLU A 833 62.89 27.83 32.77
CA GLU A 833 63.01 27.81 34.24
C GLU A 833 63.53 26.47 34.79
N ALA A 834 63.44 25.39 34.00
CA ALA A 834 63.72 24.02 34.44
C ALA A 834 65.04 23.43 33.89
N GLY A 835 66.04 24.24 33.52
CA GLY A 835 67.33 23.72 33.07
C GLY A 835 68.55 24.45 33.63
N PRO A 836 69.71 23.78 33.67
CA PRO A 836 69.96 22.43 34.19
C PRO A 836 69.97 22.36 35.73
#